data_AF-A0A9D2D7S5-F1
#
_entry.id   AF-A0A9D2D7S5-F1
#
_cell.length_a   1.000
_cell.length_b   1.000
_cell.length_c   1.000
_cell.angle_alpha   90.00
_cell.angle_beta   90.00
_cell.angle_gamma   90.00
#
_symmetry.space_group_name_H-M   'P 1'
#
loop_
_entity.id
_entity.type
_entity.pdbx_description
1 polymer ?
#
loop_
_entity_poly.entity_id
_entity_poly.type
_entity_poly.pdbx_seq_one_letter_code
_entity_poly.pdbx_strand_id
1 'polypeptide(L)'
;MKKKITKIICAVLAAAFALGIFAGCDLLVTDNRRDMEQIVAEVNIGSDSDALTETFELLGATLGEGVSSRLGDILSTDEIYKRDLVAYFLSYGYNYISQGSSYAQAFRTIMDGLVDRKLVAQFATVYYLNAGSVDVDRDSIDKTDKGYSSIGETDGLRMSKEISVDGYLAALEGKEGDAAAVAGFEYFLTEDEINYANYLVMSSINSAIDTYEEEIIVADSSDTTTSGTSRAVPTGANTISDTYYPRKTVDGATQIDYDIYTGYNSVSDCGEYEKLDGSTVYTRTRAYARFLNSLRQNYLIQDGESAVTDVKELSYYTVELKTQLEQRLITKFNATLTLSMANSLTAEVLGEAYSIELRQQQESAKTASSFTTTMDSLSDTSFVVYSPDERTYGYVYNILLPFNATQTLNLAEVSQRYTSGTADYYAARNADEGILKAVRGTDQREYWFNGDTDYSYVAEGEYYQNAANVGREKNYLFFEDSYVTSDEGIARYAGKYPYSGAVTENEDGTYSLTPDKLDIDQFITEMNAYINWYVNYSLGNETDETYTSGGYFNKSDSGMTWDAPDGIDFYATTAEDFPKDANGKIDQSANIYYKGKVSGISGSDGKTLDAANYLTEGTVSYAALCAVNELMFAYTTDTACLNTYFGYSIASIEESTTYVAEFEYASQEAIQKGAGTYYVVATDYGWHILYVSFVFNGGETYENGFDYNERNNEGTFSYYYYQAKKSEVTSSYSTDAQNDIITLLNNDSVVSTYPGRYADLTSIG
;
A
#
# COMPACT_ATOMS: atom_id res chain seq x y z
N MET A 1 -16.24 3.21 -20.79
CA MET A 1 -16.63 2.26 -21.87
C MET A 1 -16.58 0.78 -21.48
N LYS A 2 -15.87 0.37 -20.40
CA LYS A 2 -15.89 -1.01 -19.87
C LYS A 2 -17.27 -1.47 -19.36
N LYS A 3 -18.04 -0.60 -18.68
CA LYS A 3 -19.38 -0.93 -18.11
C LYS A 3 -20.47 -1.37 -19.12
N LYS A 4 -20.36 -1.04 -20.42
CA LYS A 4 -21.36 -1.42 -21.44
C LYS A 4 -21.08 -2.79 -22.10
N ILE A 5 -19.83 -3.24 -22.10
CA ILE A 5 -19.45 -4.58 -22.58
C ILE A 5 -19.77 -5.63 -21.52
N THR A 6 -19.56 -5.31 -20.23
CA THR A 6 -19.97 -6.16 -19.09
C THR A 6 -21.49 -6.41 -19.06
N LYS A 7 -22.33 -5.37 -19.27
CA LYS A 7 -23.80 -5.52 -19.29
C LYS A 7 -24.36 -6.40 -20.42
N ILE A 8 -23.71 -6.43 -21.59
CA ILE A 8 -24.13 -7.29 -22.72
C ILE A 8 -23.61 -8.72 -22.51
N ILE A 9 -22.43 -8.89 -21.91
CA ILE A 9 -21.87 -10.20 -21.58
C ILE A 9 -22.69 -10.86 -20.46
N CYS A 10 -23.06 -10.16 -19.39
CA CYS A 10 -23.92 -10.70 -18.31
C CYS A 10 -25.34 -11.10 -18.77
N ALA A 11 -25.95 -10.35 -19.68
CA ALA A 11 -27.26 -10.69 -20.25
C ALA A 11 -27.21 -11.88 -21.22
N VAL A 12 -26.07 -12.11 -21.89
CA VAL A 12 -25.81 -13.33 -22.68
C VAL A 12 -25.44 -14.51 -21.77
N LEU A 13 -24.78 -14.27 -20.62
CA LEU A 13 -24.48 -15.27 -19.59
C LEU A 13 -25.77 -15.88 -18.99
N ALA A 14 -26.75 -15.06 -18.58
CA ALA A 14 -28.00 -15.58 -18.03
C ALA A 14 -28.84 -16.37 -19.07
N ALA A 15 -28.75 -16.00 -20.35
CA ALA A 15 -29.42 -16.70 -21.45
C ALA A 15 -28.69 -18.00 -21.87
N ALA A 16 -27.37 -18.07 -21.73
CA ALA A 16 -26.58 -19.27 -22.01
C ALA A 16 -26.78 -20.35 -20.92
N PHE A 17 -26.90 -19.96 -19.65
CA PHE A 17 -27.17 -20.88 -18.54
C PHE A 17 -28.61 -21.43 -18.53
N ALA A 18 -29.57 -20.73 -19.15
CA ALA A 18 -30.93 -21.25 -19.34
C ALA A 18 -31.06 -22.26 -20.50
N LEU A 19 -30.06 -22.36 -21.40
CA LEU A 19 -30.16 -23.12 -22.65
C LEU A 19 -29.11 -24.23 -22.80
N GLY A 20 -28.28 -24.46 -21.79
CA GLY A 20 -27.07 -25.29 -21.89
C GLY A 20 -27.15 -26.75 -21.46
N ILE A 21 -28.31 -27.37 -21.18
CA ILE A 21 -28.40 -28.82 -20.93
C ILE A 21 -29.73 -29.38 -21.45
N PHE A 22 -29.88 -29.55 -22.76
CA PHE A 22 -30.83 -30.53 -23.32
C PHE A 22 -30.36 -31.01 -24.70
N ALA A 23 -29.60 -32.10 -24.72
CA ALA A 23 -29.53 -33.03 -25.84
C ALA A 23 -29.21 -34.43 -25.27
N GLY A 24 -30.19 -35.32 -25.31
CA GLY A 24 -30.29 -36.51 -24.46
C GLY A 24 -29.37 -37.69 -24.80
N CYS A 25 -29.24 -38.59 -23.83
CA CYS A 25 -29.79 -39.95 -23.95
C CYS A 25 -30.23 -40.46 -22.57
N ASP A 26 -31.39 -41.10 -22.59
CA ASP A 26 -32.20 -41.58 -21.48
C ASP A 26 -31.58 -42.83 -20.79
N LEU A 27 -32.07 -43.14 -19.59
CA LEU A 27 -31.83 -44.34 -18.78
C LEU A 27 -30.69 -44.31 -17.74
N LEU A 28 -30.74 -43.36 -16.80
CA LEU A 28 -30.49 -43.53 -15.35
C LEU A 28 -30.83 -42.18 -14.69
N VAL A 29 -31.72 -42.15 -13.71
CA VAL A 29 -31.88 -40.96 -12.86
C VAL A 29 -30.59 -40.89 -12.02
N THR A 30 -29.62 -40.11 -12.47
CA THR A 30 -28.43 -39.80 -11.69
C THR A 30 -28.89 -39.04 -10.45
N ASP A 31 -28.66 -39.61 -9.27
CA ASP A 31 -28.82 -38.89 -8.02
C ASP A 31 -27.68 -37.86 -7.95
N ASN A 32 -27.91 -36.67 -8.50
CA ASN A 32 -26.90 -35.60 -8.64
C ASN A 32 -26.26 -35.23 -7.29
N ARG A 33 -26.94 -35.45 -6.16
CA ARG A 33 -26.37 -35.29 -4.82
C ARG A 33 -25.32 -36.36 -4.54
N ARG A 34 -25.64 -37.63 -4.77
CA ARG A 34 -24.66 -38.73 -4.65
C ARG A 34 -23.50 -38.58 -5.62
N ASP A 35 -23.70 -37.85 -6.71
CA ASP A 35 -22.65 -37.52 -7.67
C ASP A 35 -21.70 -36.43 -7.14
N MET A 36 -22.23 -35.35 -6.55
CA MET A 36 -21.42 -34.28 -5.94
C MET A 36 -20.70 -34.69 -4.64
N GLU A 37 -21.23 -35.68 -3.92
CA GLU A 37 -20.61 -36.29 -2.73
C GLU A 37 -19.51 -37.31 -3.07
N GLN A 38 -19.20 -37.53 -4.35
CA GLN A 38 -18.11 -38.44 -4.73
C GLN A 38 -16.76 -37.86 -4.32
N ILE A 39 -15.96 -38.67 -3.62
CA ILE A 39 -14.55 -38.40 -3.36
C ILE A 39 -13.81 -38.46 -4.70
N VAL A 40 -13.16 -37.39 -5.11
CA VAL A 40 -12.42 -37.30 -6.38
C VAL A 40 -10.91 -37.43 -6.18
N ALA A 41 -10.41 -37.20 -4.97
CA ALA A 41 -9.05 -37.50 -4.56
C ALA A 41 -8.95 -37.71 -3.04
N GLU A 42 -7.93 -38.45 -2.62
CA GLU A 42 -7.57 -38.73 -1.24
C GLU A 42 -6.09 -38.38 -1.01
N VAL A 43 -5.78 -37.73 0.12
CA VAL A 43 -4.42 -37.31 0.48
C VAL A 43 -4.08 -37.73 1.91
N ASN A 44 -2.96 -38.45 2.09
CA ASN A 44 -2.45 -38.79 3.41
C ASN A 44 -0.93 -38.94 3.41
N ILE A 45 -0.22 -37.89 3.86
CA ILE A 45 1.26 -37.88 3.88
C ILE A 45 1.86 -38.89 4.86
N GLY A 46 1.08 -39.35 5.85
CA GLY A 46 1.51 -40.36 6.81
C GLY A 46 1.62 -41.77 6.21
N SER A 47 1.12 -41.97 4.99
CA SER A 47 1.19 -43.24 4.26
C SER A 47 2.59 -43.54 3.71
N ASP A 48 3.46 -42.53 3.62
CA ASP A 48 4.82 -42.64 3.11
C ASP A 48 5.82 -41.96 4.07
N SER A 49 6.31 -42.73 5.05
CA SER A 49 7.25 -42.21 6.05
C SER A 49 8.59 -41.80 5.47
N ASP A 50 9.01 -42.40 4.35
CA ASP A 50 10.29 -42.15 3.73
C ASP A 50 10.24 -40.79 3.01
N ALA A 51 9.22 -40.57 2.18
CA ALA A 51 8.99 -39.27 1.54
C ALA A 51 8.82 -38.14 2.56
N LEU A 52 8.08 -38.39 3.66
CA LEU A 52 7.93 -37.42 4.75
C LEU A 52 9.28 -37.09 5.41
N THR A 53 10.12 -38.09 5.67
CA THR A 53 11.45 -37.88 6.26
C THR A 53 12.36 -37.07 5.35
N GLU A 54 12.41 -37.40 4.05
CA GLU A 54 13.17 -36.65 3.05
C GLU A 54 12.71 -35.18 2.98
N THR A 55 11.41 -34.92 3.12
CA THR A 55 10.85 -33.57 3.13
C THR A 55 11.31 -32.76 4.36
N PHE A 56 11.44 -33.39 5.54
CA PHE A 56 12.04 -32.73 6.71
C PHE A 56 13.52 -32.40 6.50
N GLU A 57 14.28 -33.32 5.91
CA GLU A 57 15.70 -33.14 5.61
C GLU A 57 15.95 -31.99 4.63
N LEU A 58 15.10 -31.83 3.61
CA LEU A 58 15.11 -30.71 2.67
C LEU A 58 15.09 -29.35 3.39
N LEU A 59 14.32 -29.24 4.47
CA LEU A 59 14.20 -28.02 5.28
C LEU A 59 15.25 -27.92 6.39
N GLY A 60 16.25 -28.82 6.42
CA GLY A 60 17.28 -28.87 7.45
C GLY A 60 16.75 -29.30 8.83
N ALA A 61 15.59 -29.96 8.88
CA ALA A 61 14.95 -30.46 10.09
C ALA A 61 15.02 -32.00 10.17
N THR A 62 14.65 -32.55 11.33
CA THR A 62 14.56 -34.00 11.53
C THR A 62 13.22 -34.35 12.16
N LEU A 63 12.53 -35.35 11.61
CA LEU A 63 11.28 -35.85 12.17
C LEU A 63 11.56 -36.66 13.44
N GLY A 64 11.11 -36.14 14.58
CA GLY A 64 11.31 -36.72 15.91
C GLY A 64 10.41 -37.94 16.17
N GLU A 65 10.93 -38.88 16.95
CA GLU A 65 10.24 -40.14 17.28
C GLU A 65 8.90 -39.94 18.00
N GLY A 66 8.78 -38.86 18.80
CA GLY A 66 7.54 -38.51 19.50
C GLY A 66 6.38 -38.13 18.56
N VAL A 67 6.68 -37.66 17.35
CA VAL A 67 5.68 -37.32 16.32
C VAL A 67 5.53 -38.49 15.35
N SER A 68 6.63 -39.06 14.87
CA SER A 68 6.58 -40.15 13.86
C SER A 68 5.81 -41.38 14.36
N SER A 69 5.96 -41.74 15.64
CA SER A 69 5.23 -42.86 16.26
C SER A 69 3.73 -42.64 16.40
N ARG A 70 3.25 -41.40 16.21
CA ARG A 70 1.85 -40.98 16.38
C ARG A 70 1.25 -40.38 15.12
N LEU A 71 1.88 -40.54 13.95
CA LEU A 71 1.37 -40.00 12.69
C LEU A 71 -0.07 -40.47 12.40
N GLY A 72 -0.42 -41.72 12.73
CA GLY A 72 -1.78 -42.23 12.55
C GLY A 72 -2.83 -41.62 13.50
N ASP A 73 -2.41 -40.97 14.58
CA ASP A 73 -3.30 -40.19 15.45
C ASP A 73 -3.41 -38.73 14.96
N ILE A 74 -2.34 -38.21 14.36
CA ILE A 74 -2.21 -36.81 13.93
C ILE A 74 -2.87 -36.58 12.57
N LEU A 75 -2.66 -37.51 11.64
CA LEU A 75 -3.07 -37.43 10.25
C LEU A 75 -4.21 -38.41 9.97
N SER A 76 -5.22 -37.90 9.29
CA SER A 76 -6.27 -38.69 8.66
C SER A 76 -6.19 -38.56 7.14
N THR A 77 -6.82 -39.47 6.41
CA THR A 77 -7.01 -39.29 4.98
C THR A 77 -7.94 -38.12 4.73
N ASP A 78 -7.43 -37.09 4.07
CA ASP A 78 -8.23 -35.96 3.62
C ASP A 78 -8.89 -36.30 2.29
N GLU A 79 -10.21 -36.18 2.25
CA GLU A 79 -11.02 -36.42 1.08
C GLU A 79 -11.31 -35.09 0.37
N ILE A 80 -11.04 -35.03 -0.94
CA ILE A 80 -11.49 -33.95 -1.82
C ILE A 80 -12.75 -34.43 -2.51
N TYR A 81 -13.86 -33.71 -2.34
CA TYR A 81 -15.15 -34.06 -2.95
C TYR A 81 -15.35 -33.35 -4.28
N LYS A 82 -16.17 -33.93 -5.16
CA LYS A 82 -16.54 -33.31 -6.44
C LYS A 82 -17.19 -31.94 -6.24
N ARG A 83 -17.96 -31.74 -5.17
CA ARG A 83 -18.51 -30.41 -4.81
C ARG A 83 -17.43 -29.37 -4.55
N ASP A 84 -16.28 -29.76 -3.99
CA ASP A 84 -15.19 -28.81 -3.67
C ASP A 84 -14.57 -28.30 -4.98
N LEU A 85 -14.36 -29.18 -5.96
CA LEU A 85 -13.97 -28.80 -7.32
C LEU A 85 -14.93 -27.78 -7.96
N VAL A 86 -16.25 -28.01 -7.82
CA VAL A 86 -17.28 -27.13 -8.39
C VAL A 86 -17.33 -25.79 -7.65
N ALA A 87 -17.29 -25.78 -6.33
CA ALA A 87 -17.26 -24.56 -5.52
C ALA A 87 -16.05 -23.68 -5.87
N TYR A 88 -14.87 -24.28 -6.00
CA TYR A 88 -13.67 -23.58 -6.46
C TYR A 88 -13.78 -23.09 -7.89
N PHE A 89 -14.35 -23.88 -8.78
CA PHE A 89 -14.55 -23.45 -10.16
C PHE A 89 -15.52 -22.27 -10.27
N LEU A 90 -16.60 -22.25 -9.47
CA LEU A 90 -17.55 -21.14 -9.42
C LEU A 90 -16.90 -19.87 -8.88
N SER A 91 -16.01 -20.00 -7.90
CA SER A 91 -15.36 -18.87 -7.25
C SER A 91 -14.16 -18.33 -8.05
N TYR A 92 -13.40 -19.21 -8.71
CA TYR A 92 -12.09 -18.86 -9.32
C TYR A 92 -11.87 -19.42 -10.74
N GLY A 93 -12.60 -20.46 -11.12
CA GLY A 93 -12.43 -21.20 -12.37
C GLY A 93 -12.62 -20.39 -13.65
N TYR A 94 -13.49 -19.37 -13.61
CA TYR A 94 -13.78 -18.52 -14.78
C TYR A 94 -12.57 -17.71 -15.23
N ASN A 95 -11.65 -17.36 -14.32
CA ASN A 95 -10.43 -16.65 -14.68
C ASN A 95 -9.57 -17.48 -15.64
N TYR A 96 -9.45 -18.79 -15.41
CA TYR A 96 -8.73 -19.69 -16.32
C TYR A 96 -9.39 -19.77 -17.71
N ILE A 97 -10.73 -19.83 -17.76
CA ILE A 97 -11.46 -19.83 -19.04
C ILE A 97 -11.30 -18.50 -19.78
N SER A 98 -11.36 -17.37 -19.06
CA SER A 98 -11.17 -16.03 -19.63
C SER A 98 -9.75 -15.80 -20.18
N GLN A 99 -8.75 -16.50 -19.64
CA GLN A 99 -7.36 -16.52 -20.09
C GLN A 99 -7.10 -17.55 -21.21
N GLY A 100 -8.14 -18.26 -21.66
CA GLY A 100 -8.09 -19.15 -22.83
C GLY A 100 -7.94 -20.65 -22.51
N SER A 101 -8.00 -21.07 -21.25
CA SER A 101 -8.03 -22.49 -20.89
C SER A 101 -9.36 -23.14 -21.27
N SER A 102 -9.32 -24.42 -21.63
CA SER A 102 -10.56 -25.22 -21.73
C SER A 102 -11.11 -25.55 -20.34
N TYR A 103 -12.41 -25.89 -20.25
CA TYR A 103 -13.01 -26.39 -19.00
C TYR A 103 -12.25 -27.61 -18.46
N ALA A 104 -11.83 -28.52 -19.35
CA ALA A 104 -11.00 -29.67 -18.98
C ALA A 104 -9.68 -29.28 -18.32
N GLN A 105 -9.02 -28.23 -18.82
CA GLN A 105 -7.78 -27.72 -18.26
C GLN A 105 -8.03 -27.03 -16.92
N ALA A 106 -9.04 -26.16 -16.85
CA ALA A 106 -9.39 -25.44 -15.62
C ALA A 106 -9.72 -26.39 -14.47
N PHE A 107 -10.56 -27.41 -14.68
CA PHE A 107 -10.89 -28.39 -13.64
C PHE A 107 -9.70 -29.25 -13.22
N ARG A 108 -8.76 -29.56 -14.14
CA ARG A 108 -7.52 -30.28 -13.76
C ARG A 108 -6.61 -29.39 -12.91
N THR A 109 -6.40 -28.13 -13.30
CA THR A 109 -5.60 -27.19 -12.52
C THR A 109 -6.18 -26.95 -11.13
N ILE A 110 -7.51 -26.84 -11.01
CA ILE A 110 -8.16 -26.73 -9.70
C ILE A 110 -7.95 -28.01 -8.88
N MET A 111 -8.05 -29.19 -9.50
CA MET A 111 -7.80 -30.46 -8.82
C MET A 111 -6.38 -30.55 -8.26
N ASP A 112 -5.39 -30.24 -9.09
CA ASP A 112 -3.98 -30.23 -8.70
C ASP A 112 -3.77 -29.25 -7.53
N GLY A 113 -4.29 -28.02 -7.64
CA GLY A 113 -4.21 -27.03 -6.56
C GLY A 113 -4.91 -27.45 -5.27
N LEU A 114 -6.02 -28.19 -5.33
CA LEU A 114 -6.68 -28.74 -4.13
C LEU A 114 -5.85 -29.83 -3.47
N VAL A 115 -5.22 -30.72 -4.26
CA VAL A 115 -4.29 -31.74 -3.74
C VAL A 115 -3.08 -31.08 -3.09
N ASP A 116 -2.46 -30.11 -3.76
CA ASP A 116 -1.28 -29.41 -3.27
C ASP A 116 -1.54 -28.71 -1.93
N ARG A 117 -2.72 -28.07 -1.79
CA ARG A 117 -3.15 -27.47 -0.52
C ARG A 117 -3.21 -28.49 0.61
N LYS A 118 -3.79 -29.68 0.37
CA LYS A 118 -3.88 -30.74 1.38
C LYS A 118 -2.50 -31.25 1.79
N LEU A 119 -1.61 -31.47 0.82
CA LEU A 119 -0.23 -31.89 1.07
C LEU A 119 0.49 -30.89 1.98
N VAL A 120 0.45 -29.61 1.63
CA VAL A 120 1.13 -28.55 2.40
C VAL A 120 0.49 -28.36 3.78
N ALA A 121 -0.84 -28.41 3.89
CA ALA A 121 -1.52 -28.25 5.18
C ALA A 121 -1.24 -29.41 6.15
N GLN A 122 -1.24 -30.66 5.67
CA GLN A 122 -0.84 -31.82 6.48
C GLN A 122 0.64 -31.72 6.87
N PHE A 123 1.51 -31.32 5.94
CA PHE A 123 2.93 -31.19 6.22
C PHE A 123 3.21 -30.09 7.26
N ALA A 124 2.59 -28.91 7.12
CA ALA A 124 2.68 -27.82 8.08
C ALA A 124 2.22 -28.26 9.49
N THR A 125 1.14 -29.03 9.57
CA THR A 125 0.64 -29.60 10.84
C THR A 125 1.71 -30.47 11.51
N VAL A 126 2.30 -31.42 10.78
CA VAL A 126 3.34 -32.31 11.31
C VAL A 126 4.61 -31.51 11.65
N TYR A 127 4.98 -30.55 10.80
CA TYR A 127 6.16 -29.70 10.99
C TYR A 127 6.08 -28.92 12.31
N TYR A 128 4.98 -28.22 12.58
CA TYR A 128 4.82 -27.45 13.82
C TYR A 128 4.71 -28.34 15.05
N LEU A 129 4.04 -29.49 14.97
CA LEU A 129 4.01 -30.47 16.05
C LEU A 129 5.40 -31.02 16.38
N ASN A 130 6.23 -31.20 15.36
CA ASN A 130 7.62 -31.63 15.51
C ASN A 130 8.51 -30.53 16.08
N ALA A 131 8.34 -29.29 15.65
CA ALA A 131 9.08 -28.14 16.16
C ALA A 131 8.69 -27.79 17.60
N GLY A 132 7.44 -28.03 18.00
CA GLY A 132 6.89 -27.63 19.31
C GLY A 132 6.59 -26.13 19.42
N SER A 133 6.74 -25.39 18.31
CA SER A 133 6.37 -23.99 18.20
C SER A 133 5.98 -23.63 16.76
N VAL A 134 5.39 -22.45 16.61
CA VAL A 134 5.11 -21.82 15.31
C VAL A 134 5.93 -20.54 15.26
N ASP A 135 6.97 -20.55 14.44
CA ASP A 135 7.92 -19.46 14.28
C ASP A 135 7.84 -18.93 12.86
N VAL A 136 7.55 -17.65 12.69
CA VAL A 136 7.24 -17.03 11.40
C VAL A 136 8.08 -15.79 11.18
N ASP A 137 8.25 -15.41 9.92
CA ASP A 137 8.93 -14.18 9.58
C ASP A 137 8.14 -12.95 10.06
N ARG A 138 8.84 -12.00 10.72
CA ARG A 138 8.22 -10.78 11.28
C ARG A 138 7.46 -9.96 10.25
N ASP A 139 7.97 -9.86 9.03
CA ASP A 139 7.38 -9.01 7.99
C ASP A 139 6.15 -9.66 7.35
N SER A 140 5.84 -10.91 7.70
CA SER A 140 4.65 -11.62 7.25
C SER A 140 3.48 -11.50 8.24
N ILE A 141 3.67 -10.83 9.38
CA ILE A 141 2.67 -10.70 10.44
C ILE A 141 2.33 -9.23 10.63
N ASP A 142 1.03 -8.95 10.74
CA ASP A 142 0.50 -7.63 11.05
C ASP A 142 1.04 -7.12 12.39
N LYS A 143 1.52 -5.87 12.43
CA LYS A 143 2.07 -5.26 13.66
C LYS A 143 1.05 -5.24 14.81
N THR A 144 -0.24 -5.35 14.50
CA THR A 144 -1.33 -5.33 15.47
C THR A 144 -1.76 -6.69 16.00
N ASP A 145 -1.23 -7.81 15.46
CA ASP A 145 -1.50 -9.16 15.97
C ASP A 145 -0.77 -9.39 17.30
N LYS A 146 -1.55 -9.56 18.38
CA LYS A 146 -1.03 -9.72 19.75
C LYS A 146 -0.63 -11.15 20.10
N GLY A 147 -0.86 -12.09 19.19
CA GLY A 147 -0.59 -13.52 19.36
C GLY A 147 0.88 -13.90 19.21
N TYR A 148 1.79 -12.95 18.98
CA TYR A 148 3.20 -13.20 18.67
C TYR A 148 4.18 -12.51 19.61
N SER A 149 5.37 -13.09 19.75
CA SER A 149 6.48 -12.56 20.54
C SER A 149 7.82 -12.72 19.82
N SER A 150 8.73 -11.75 19.93
CA SER A 150 10.01 -11.79 19.21
C SER A 150 10.93 -12.90 19.70
N ILE A 151 11.63 -13.56 18.77
CA ILE A 151 12.56 -14.66 19.05
C ILE A 151 13.99 -14.11 19.17
N GLY A 152 14.34 -13.59 20.35
CA GLY A 152 15.70 -13.06 20.59
C GLY A 152 16.06 -11.94 19.61
N GLU A 153 17.26 -12.00 19.03
CA GLU A 153 17.74 -11.05 18.02
C GLU A 153 17.46 -11.48 16.58
N THR A 154 16.61 -12.48 16.35
CA THR A 154 16.26 -12.92 14.98
C THR A 154 15.12 -12.10 14.39
N ASP A 155 14.86 -12.31 13.10
CA ASP A 155 13.72 -11.71 12.41
C ASP A 155 12.45 -12.56 12.57
N GLY A 156 12.49 -13.55 13.47
CA GLY A 156 11.39 -14.44 13.76
C GLY A 156 10.48 -13.93 14.87
N LEU A 157 9.19 -14.17 14.69
CA LEU A 157 8.16 -14.08 15.72
C LEU A 157 7.66 -15.48 16.06
N ARG A 158 7.48 -15.75 17.36
CA ARG A 158 6.91 -17.01 17.86
C ARG A 158 5.49 -16.79 18.34
N MET A 159 4.59 -17.65 17.87
CA MET A 159 3.21 -17.66 18.35
C MET A 159 3.18 -17.97 19.86
N SER A 160 2.40 -17.20 20.60
CA SER A 160 2.27 -17.22 22.07
C SER A 160 1.40 -18.39 22.56
N LYS A 161 1.62 -19.57 22.00
CA LYS A 161 0.93 -20.81 22.34
C LYS A 161 1.91 -21.98 22.21
N GLU A 162 1.97 -22.81 23.24
CA GLU A 162 2.78 -24.04 23.20
C GLU A 162 2.14 -25.05 22.25
N ILE A 163 2.97 -25.64 21.38
CA ILE A 163 2.53 -26.64 20.42
C ILE A 163 2.99 -28.02 20.88
N SER A 164 2.06 -28.97 20.90
CA SER A 164 2.33 -30.35 21.28
C SER A 164 1.30 -31.28 20.64
N VAL A 165 1.68 -32.55 20.46
CA VAL A 165 0.79 -33.59 19.93
C VAL A 165 -0.42 -33.77 20.85
N ASP A 166 -0.22 -33.83 22.17
CA ASP A 166 -1.33 -34.04 23.11
C ASP A 166 -2.30 -32.86 23.13
N GLY A 167 -1.81 -31.62 23.08
CA GLY A 167 -2.67 -30.45 23.00
C GLY A 167 -3.45 -30.38 21.68
N TYR A 168 -2.85 -30.79 20.56
CA TYR A 168 -3.51 -30.88 19.27
C TYR A 168 -4.64 -31.92 19.28
N LEU A 169 -4.36 -33.14 19.74
CA LEU A 169 -5.37 -34.19 19.82
C LEU A 169 -6.50 -33.84 20.81
N ALA A 170 -6.18 -33.15 21.90
CA ALA A 170 -7.20 -32.63 22.82
C ALA A 170 -8.11 -31.59 22.15
N ALA A 171 -7.58 -30.75 21.25
CA ALA A 171 -8.37 -29.80 20.48
C ALA A 171 -9.35 -30.49 19.50
N LEU A 172 -9.01 -31.70 19.04
CA LEU A 172 -9.83 -32.52 18.15
C LEU A 172 -10.86 -33.40 18.89
N GLU A 173 -10.72 -33.59 20.20
CA GLU A 173 -11.53 -34.55 20.97
C GLU A 173 -13.05 -34.30 20.80
N GLY A 174 -13.78 -35.33 20.39
CA GLY A 174 -15.23 -35.29 20.20
C GLY A 174 -15.70 -34.59 18.91
N LYS A 175 -14.79 -34.21 18.01
CA LYS A 175 -15.10 -33.62 16.70
C LYS A 175 -14.82 -34.63 15.57
N GLU A 176 -15.60 -34.57 14.50
CA GLU A 176 -15.44 -35.41 13.31
C GLU A 176 -15.61 -34.59 12.02
N GLY A 177 -15.08 -35.07 10.90
CA GLY A 177 -15.21 -34.43 9.58
C GLY A 177 -14.69 -32.99 9.56
N ASP A 178 -15.45 -32.08 8.95
CA ASP A 178 -15.07 -30.67 8.80
C ASP A 178 -14.83 -29.96 10.15
N ALA A 179 -15.57 -30.33 11.20
CA ALA A 179 -15.38 -29.74 12.53
C ALA A 179 -14.05 -30.12 13.17
N ALA A 180 -13.55 -31.33 12.90
CA ALA A 180 -12.21 -31.75 13.32
C ALA A 180 -11.13 -31.00 12.52
N ALA A 181 -11.30 -30.87 11.20
CA ALA A 181 -10.36 -30.12 10.35
C ALA A 181 -10.25 -28.64 10.76
N VAL A 182 -11.38 -27.96 11.00
CA VAL A 182 -11.42 -26.58 11.52
C VAL A 182 -10.63 -26.46 12.82
N ALA A 183 -10.92 -27.31 13.81
CA ALA A 183 -10.23 -27.30 15.09
C ALA A 183 -8.73 -27.60 14.97
N GLY A 184 -8.35 -28.47 14.03
CA GLY A 184 -6.96 -28.78 13.73
C GLY A 184 -6.20 -27.58 13.17
N PHE A 185 -6.79 -26.84 12.23
CA PHE A 185 -6.18 -25.64 11.67
C PHE A 185 -6.11 -24.50 12.69
N GLU A 186 -7.20 -24.21 13.40
CA GLU A 186 -7.23 -23.19 14.48
C GLU A 186 -6.17 -23.44 15.56
N TYR A 187 -5.75 -24.69 15.76
CA TYR A 187 -4.73 -25.01 16.77
C TYR A 187 -3.38 -24.30 16.51
N PHE A 188 -3.06 -24.00 15.25
CA PHE A 188 -1.81 -23.36 14.83
C PHE A 188 -1.96 -21.87 14.49
N LEU A 189 -3.14 -21.30 14.72
CA LEU A 189 -3.47 -19.91 14.40
C LEU A 189 -3.66 -19.07 15.69
N THR A 190 -3.41 -17.76 15.58
CA THR A 190 -3.76 -16.77 16.60
C THR A 190 -5.26 -16.48 16.55
N GLU A 191 -5.79 -15.86 17.60
CA GLU A 191 -7.19 -15.43 17.63
C GLU A 191 -7.48 -14.38 16.53
N ASP A 192 -6.53 -13.48 16.26
CA ASP A 192 -6.65 -12.47 15.20
C ASP A 192 -6.70 -13.11 13.80
N GLU A 193 -5.89 -14.12 13.52
CA GLU A 193 -5.93 -14.83 12.23
C GLU A 193 -7.21 -15.65 12.04
N ILE A 194 -7.72 -16.26 13.13
CA ILE A 194 -9.01 -16.97 13.11
C ILE A 194 -10.13 -15.96 12.85
N ASN A 195 -10.11 -14.80 13.52
CA ASN A 195 -11.08 -13.74 13.31
C ASN A 195 -11.04 -13.20 11.87
N TYR A 196 -9.84 -12.97 11.34
CA TYR A 196 -9.65 -12.56 9.95
C TYR A 196 -10.19 -13.59 8.96
N ALA A 197 -9.94 -14.90 9.18
CA ALA A 197 -10.51 -15.96 8.35
C ALA A 197 -12.04 -15.96 8.37
N ASN A 198 -12.65 -15.77 9.55
CA ASN A 198 -14.11 -15.64 9.69
C ASN A 198 -14.64 -14.39 8.95
N TYR A 199 -13.95 -13.26 9.07
CA TYR A 199 -14.27 -12.03 8.36
C TYR A 199 -14.24 -12.23 6.84
N LEU A 200 -13.22 -12.88 6.29
CA LEU A 200 -13.14 -13.16 4.85
C LEU A 200 -14.35 -13.96 4.34
N VAL A 201 -14.82 -14.95 5.10
CA VAL A 201 -16.04 -15.70 4.76
C VAL A 201 -17.26 -14.78 4.78
N MET A 202 -17.43 -13.97 5.83
CA MET A 202 -18.57 -13.05 5.97
C MET A 202 -18.59 -11.99 4.87
N SER A 203 -17.44 -11.38 4.58
CA SER A 203 -17.28 -10.37 3.53
C SER A 203 -17.56 -10.96 2.15
N SER A 204 -17.03 -12.14 1.84
CA SER A 204 -17.28 -12.83 0.57
C SER A 204 -18.77 -13.09 0.34
N ILE A 205 -19.48 -13.54 1.37
CA ILE A 205 -20.93 -13.76 1.32
C ILE A 205 -21.67 -12.44 1.11
N ASN A 206 -21.32 -11.37 1.85
CA ASN A 206 -21.94 -10.06 1.67
C ASN A 206 -21.73 -9.55 0.25
N SER A 207 -20.51 -9.62 -0.30
CA SER A 207 -20.21 -9.20 -1.67
C SER A 207 -20.99 -10.00 -2.73
N ALA A 208 -21.19 -11.29 -2.52
CA ALA A 208 -22.03 -12.12 -3.40
C ALA A 208 -23.50 -11.67 -3.37
N ILE A 209 -24.03 -11.34 -2.19
CA ILE A 209 -25.40 -10.81 -2.05
C ILE A 209 -25.49 -9.40 -2.64
N ASP A 210 -24.50 -8.54 -2.39
CA ASP A 210 -24.39 -7.17 -2.92
C ASP A 210 -24.48 -7.19 -4.44
N THR A 211 -23.74 -8.09 -5.09
CA THR A 211 -23.77 -8.26 -6.55
C THR A 211 -25.19 -8.57 -7.07
N TYR A 212 -25.92 -9.48 -6.40
CA TYR A 212 -27.32 -9.75 -6.77
C TYR A 212 -28.26 -8.58 -6.47
N GLU A 213 -27.96 -7.78 -5.47
CA GLU A 213 -28.76 -6.61 -5.08
C GLU A 213 -28.55 -5.43 -6.03
N GLU A 214 -27.31 -5.16 -6.45
CA GLU A 214 -26.98 -4.17 -7.48
C GLU A 214 -27.78 -4.44 -8.77
N GLU A 215 -27.89 -5.68 -9.21
CA GLU A 215 -28.72 -6.03 -10.38
C GLU A 215 -30.20 -5.67 -10.19
N ILE A 216 -30.70 -5.76 -8.95
CA ILE A 216 -32.08 -5.40 -8.60
C ILE A 216 -32.23 -3.88 -8.55
N ILE A 217 -31.24 -3.15 -8.03
CA ILE A 217 -31.23 -1.68 -7.89
C ILE A 217 -31.02 -0.98 -9.25
N VAL A 218 -30.04 -1.41 -10.05
CA VAL A 218 -29.70 -0.84 -11.37
C VAL A 218 -30.84 -0.98 -12.38
N ALA A 219 -31.80 -1.87 -12.14
CA ALA A 219 -33.02 -1.95 -12.93
C ALA A 219 -33.94 -0.70 -12.77
N ASP A 220 -33.73 0.13 -11.74
CA ASP A 220 -34.59 1.24 -11.34
C ASP A 220 -33.94 2.65 -11.36
N SER A 221 -32.67 2.80 -11.75
CA SER A 221 -32.01 4.12 -11.80
C SER A 221 -31.21 4.35 -13.09
N SER A 222 -31.40 5.55 -13.67
CA SER A 222 -30.59 6.06 -14.78
C SER A 222 -29.76 7.22 -14.25
N ASP A 223 -28.48 7.00 -13.98
CA ASP A 223 -27.62 8.15 -13.75
C ASP A 223 -26.21 8.09 -14.30
N THR A 224 -25.67 9.30 -14.34
CA THR A 224 -24.89 9.88 -15.42
C THR A 224 -23.51 10.21 -14.87
N THR A 225 -22.44 9.77 -15.54
CA THR A 225 -21.06 10.02 -15.12
C THR A 225 -20.64 11.47 -15.42
N THR A 226 -20.16 12.17 -14.40
CA THR A 226 -19.40 13.41 -14.49
C THR A 226 -17.95 13.13 -14.92
N SER A 227 -17.40 14.03 -15.72
CA SER A 227 -16.04 13.96 -16.27
C SER A 227 -15.20 15.07 -15.65
N GLY A 228 -14.36 14.73 -14.68
CA GLY A 228 -13.29 15.58 -14.16
C GLY A 228 -11.93 15.17 -14.71
N THR A 229 -10.96 16.09 -14.69
CA THR A 229 -9.55 15.79 -14.97
C THR A 229 -8.93 15.14 -13.73
N SER A 230 -8.47 13.90 -13.85
CA SER A 230 -7.85 13.11 -12.77
C SER A 230 -6.68 13.85 -12.09
N ARG A 231 -6.67 13.86 -10.75
CA ARG A 231 -5.55 14.30 -9.90
C ARG A 231 -4.89 13.06 -9.28
N ALA A 232 -3.56 12.99 -9.32
CA ALA A 232 -2.82 11.90 -8.67
C ALA A 232 -3.07 11.90 -7.16
N VAL A 233 -3.14 10.70 -6.57
CA VAL A 233 -3.12 10.48 -5.12
C VAL A 233 -1.71 10.02 -4.70
N PRO A 234 -1.32 10.18 -3.43
CA PRO A 234 -0.09 9.59 -2.90
C PRO A 234 -0.04 8.08 -3.17
N THR A 235 1.14 7.56 -3.49
CA THR A 235 1.34 6.10 -3.60
C THR A 235 1.03 5.42 -2.27
N GLY A 236 0.18 4.39 -2.28
CA GLY A 236 -0.30 3.73 -1.05
C GLY A 236 -1.45 4.47 -0.36
N ALA A 237 -2.03 5.49 -1.01
CA ALA A 237 -3.22 6.14 -0.47
C ALA A 237 -4.44 5.22 -0.50
N ASN A 238 -5.24 5.30 0.57
CA ASN A 238 -6.48 4.56 0.75
C ASN A 238 -6.30 3.03 0.69
N THR A 239 -5.13 2.54 1.12
CA THR A 239 -4.86 1.12 1.32
C THR A 239 -4.99 0.78 2.80
N ILE A 240 -5.54 -0.39 3.06
CA ILE A 240 -5.57 -1.06 4.37
C ILE A 240 -4.64 -2.28 4.29
N SER A 241 -4.09 -2.70 5.44
CA SER A 241 -3.35 -3.97 5.56
C SER A 241 -4.12 -5.12 4.92
N ASP A 242 -3.40 -6.01 4.20
CA ASP A 242 -4.00 -7.19 3.58
C ASP A 242 -4.69 -8.09 4.62
N THR A 243 -4.28 -8.02 5.90
CA THR A 243 -4.84 -8.75 7.03
C THR A 243 -5.82 -7.94 7.89
N TYR A 244 -6.18 -6.73 7.47
CA TYR A 244 -7.16 -5.92 8.17
C TYR A 244 -8.53 -6.60 8.24
N TYR A 245 -9.17 -6.50 9.40
CA TYR A 245 -10.58 -6.79 9.57
C TYR A 245 -11.22 -5.83 10.59
N PRO A 246 -12.51 -5.45 10.41
CA PRO A 246 -13.24 -4.66 11.38
C PRO A 246 -13.27 -5.33 12.75
N ARG A 247 -12.85 -4.61 13.80
CA ARG A 247 -12.71 -5.18 15.15
C ARG A 247 -13.09 -4.20 16.25
N LYS A 248 -13.62 -4.73 17.34
CA LYS A 248 -13.92 -4.01 18.57
C LYS A 248 -13.38 -4.74 19.78
N THR A 249 -13.04 -3.99 20.83
CA THR A 249 -12.63 -4.59 22.12
C THR A 249 -13.85 -4.74 23.03
N VAL A 250 -14.18 -5.98 23.39
CA VAL A 250 -15.26 -6.29 24.35
C VAL A 250 -14.65 -7.10 25.48
N ASP A 251 -14.77 -6.61 26.72
CA ASP A 251 -14.21 -7.25 27.92
C ASP A 251 -12.71 -7.58 27.85
N GLY A 252 -11.95 -6.78 27.08
CA GLY A 252 -10.50 -6.96 26.90
C GLY A 252 -10.10 -7.99 25.84
N ALA A 253 -11.06 -8.60 25.14
CA ALA A 253 -10.84 -9.48 24.00
C ALA A 253 -11.18 -8.77 22.68
N THR A 254 -10.42 -9.08 21.62
CA THR A 254 -10.69 -8.59 20.26
C THR A 254 -11.83 -9.42 19.66
N GLN A 255 -12.89 -8.76 19.21
CA GLN A 255 -14.01 -9.40 18.51
C GLN A 255 -14.21 -8.73 17.15
N ILE A 256 -14.69 -9.50 16.18
CA ILE A 256 -15.04 -8.99 14.85
C ILE A 256 -16.20 -8.00 14.99
N ASP A 257 -16.08 -6.83 14.35
CA ASP A 257 -17.14 -5.83 14.25
C ASP A 257 -17.74 -5.81 12.84
N TYR A 258 -18.19 -6.98 12.39
CA TYR A 258 -18.73 -7.19 11.06
C TYR A 258 -19.64 -8.43 11.07
N ASP A 259 -20.77 -8.39 10.34
CA ASP A 259 -21.62 -9.56 10.14
C ASP A 259 -22.31 -9.56 8.76
N ILE A 260 -22.93 -10.69 8.40
CA ILE A 260 -23.63 -10.90 7.14
C ILE A 260 -24.99 -10.20 7.21
N TYR A 261 -25.20 -9.19 6.36
CA TYR A 261 -26.50 -8.55 6.21
C TYR A 261 -27.34 -9.34 5.21
N THR A 262 -28.43 -9.97 5.66
CA THR A 262 -29.32 -10.79 4.81
C THR A 262 -30.61 -10.06 4.44
N GLY A 263 -30.92 -8.94 5.12
CA GLY A 263 -32.21 -8.25 5.05
C GLY A 263 -33.25 -8.80 6.03
N TYR A 264 -33.02 -9.99 6.62
CA TYR A 264 -33.84 -10.50 7.73
C TYR A 264 -33.35 -10.01 9.10
N ASN A 265 -32.06 -9.68 9.21
CA ASN A 265 -31.45 -9.02 10.37
C ASN A 265 -31.36 -7.50 10.17
N SER A 266 -31.10 -6.76 11.26
CA SER A 266 -30.84 -5.33 11.19
C SER A 266 -29.41 -5.08 10.75
N VAL A 267 -29.20 -4.07 9.90
CA VAL A 267 -27.85 -3.63 9.52
C VAL A 267 -27.05 -3.10 10.70
N SER A 268 -27.72 -2.52 11.70
CA SER A 268 -27.09 -2.04 12.93
C SER A 268 -26.41 -3.16 13.72
N ASP A 269 -26.80 -4.40 13.46
CA ASP A 269 -26.27 -5.58 14.13
C ASP A 269 -25.09 -6.18 13.34
N CYS A 270 -24.76 -5.61 12.17
CA CYS A 270 -23.71 -6.08 11.27
C CYS A 270 -22.38 -5.31 11.39
N GLY A 271 -22.19 -4.53 12.47
CA GLY A 271 -20.97 -3.75 12.69
C GLY A 271 -20.69 -2.77 11.55
N GLU A 272 -19.46 -2.78 11.04
CA GLU A 272 -18.94 -1.89 9.98
C GLU A 272 -19.41 -2.26 8.55
N TYR A 273 -20.39 -3.16 8.39
CA TYR A 273 -20.94 -3.42 7.04
C TYR A 273 -21.74 -2.22 6.51
N GLU A 274 -21.31 -1.68 5.38
CA GLU A 274 -22.00 -0.62 4.67
C GLU A 274 -22.98 -1.16 3.62
N LYS A 275 -24.18 -0.58 3.58
CA LYS A 275 -25.19 -0.92 2.57
C LYS A 275 -24.86 -0.29 1.24
N LEU A 276 -25.17 -1.00 0.16
CA LEU A 276 -25.25 -0.42 -1.18
C LEU A 276 -26.21 0.77 -1.22
N ASP A 277 -25.86 1.80 -1.97
CA ASP A 277 -26.76 2.93 -2.22
C ASP A 277 -28.06 2.44 -2.89
N GLY A 278 -29.19 2.94 -2.41
CA GLY A 278 -30.52 2.46 -2.78
C GLY A 278 -30.92 1.10 -2.19
N SER A 279 -30.10 0.47 -1.33
CA SER A 279 -30.47 -0.78 -0.64
C SER A 279 -31.66 -0.59 0.30
N THR A 280 -32.60 -1.51 0.22
CA THR A 280 -33.76 -1.61 1.11
C THR A 280 -33.85 -3.03 1.67
N VAL A 281 -34.63 -3.21 2.76
CA VAL A 281 -34.94 -4.55 3.29
C VAL A 281 -35.48 -5.47 2.19
N TYR A 282 -36.30 -4.94 1.26
CA TYR A 282 -36.89 -5.71 0.18
C TYR A 282 -35.87 -6.14 -0.89
N THR A 283 -35.04 -5.21 -1.37
CA THR A 283 -34.00 -5.52 -2.37
C THR A 283 -33.00 -6.52 -1.79
N ARG A 284 -32.57 -6.33 -0.54
CA ARG A 284 -31.64 -7.22 0.15
C ARG A 284 -32.18 -8.62 0.32
N THR A 285 -33.40 -8.76 0.87
CA THR A 285 -34.02 -10.08 1.10
C THR A 285 -34.16 -10.86 -0.21
N ARG A 286 -34.45 -10.17 -1.32
CA ARG A 286 -34.57 -10.78 -2.65
C ARG A 286 -33.20 -11.19 -3.22
N ALA A 287 -32.17 -10.38 -3.01
CA ALA A 287 -30.79 -10.73 -3.38
C ALA A 287 -30.30 -11.95 -2.60
N TYR A 288 -30.55 -11.99 -1.30
CA TYR A 288 -30.20 -13.13 -0.46
C TYR A 288 -30.95 -14.41 -0.86
N ALA A 289 -32.23 -14.32 -1.23
CA ALA A 289 -32.95 -15.46 -1.78
C ALA A 289 -32.36 -15.98 -3.11
N ARG A 290 -31.80 -15.10 -3.96
CA ARG A 290 -31.08 -15.50 -5.17
C ARG A 290 -29.78 -16.22 -4.83
N PHE A 291 -29.03 -15.71 -3.86
CA PHE A 291 -27.83 -16.36 -3.34
C PHE A 291 -28.13 -17.79 -2.83
N LEU A 292 -29.13 -17.97 -1.96
CA LEU A 292 -29.54 -19.30 -1.49
C LEU A 292 -29.98 -20.24 -2.62
N ASN A 293 -30.71 -19.72 -3.61
CA ASN A 293 -31.10 -20.53 -4.77
C ASN A 293 -29.90 -20.95 -5.61
N SER A 294 -28.89 -20.08 -5.74
CA SER A 294 -27.62 -20.41 -6.40
C SER A 294 -26.90 -21.54 -5.66
N LEU A 295 -26.78 -21.45 -4.33
CA LEU A 295 -26.17 -22.52 -3.52
C LEU A 295 -26.89 -23.86 -3.69
N ARG A 296 -28.23 -23.87 -3.68
CA ARG A 296 -29.03 -25.10 -3.89
C ARG A 296 -28.86 -25.69 -5.28
N GLN A 297 -28.88 -24.84 -6.32
CA GLN A 297 -28.71 -25.30 -7.70
C GLN A 297 -27.34 -25.95 -7.94
N ASN A 298 -26.34 -25.53 -7.17
CA ASN A 298 -24.98 -26.07 -7.22
C ASN A 298 -24.72 -27.14 -6.15
N TYR A 299 -25.76 -27.61 -5.42
CA TYR A 299 -25.67 -28.62 -4.37
C TYR A 299 -24.69 -28.28 -3.23
N LEU A 300 -24.48 -26.98 -2.97
CA LEU A 300 -23.62 -26.50 -1.89
C LEU A 300 -24.32 -26.48 -0.52
N ILE A 301 -25.66 -26.56 -0.52
CA ILE A 301 -26.51 -26.72 0.68
C ILE A 301 -27.65 -27.71 0.39
N GLN A 302 -28.16 -28.40 1.41
CA GLN A 302 -29.24 -29.39 1.23
C GLN A 302 -30.63 -28.73 1.06
N ASP A 303 -31.55 -29.39 0.35
CA ASP A 303 -32.95 -28.96 0.21
C ASP A 303 -33.71 -28.86 1.56
N GLY A 304 -33.21 -29.56 2.59
CA GLY A 304 -33.73 -29.53 3.96
C GLY A 304 -33.04 -28.52 4.90
N GLU A 305 -31.94 -27.89 4.48
CA GLU A 305 -31.28 -26.83 5.25
C GLU A 305 -32.21 -25.61 5.27
N SER A 306 -32.92 -25.48 6.39
CA SER A 306 -34.03 -24.53 6.59
C SER A 306 -33.59 -23.23 7.26
N ALA A 307 -32.28 -23.01 7.44
CA ALA A 307 -31.73 -21.77 8.00
C ALA A 307 -31.85 -20.63 6.97
N VAL A 308 -33.09 -20.23 6.69
CA VAL A 308 -33.41 -19.15 5.75
C VAL A 308 -33.05 -17.78 6.33
N THR A 309 -32.64 -17.71 7.61
CA THR A 309 -32.37 -16.45 8.32
C THR A 309 -30.94 -16.29 8.79
N ASP A 310 -30.21 -17.39 9.05
CA ASP A 310 -28.80 -17.32 9.48
C ASP A 310 -27.92 -18.16 8.55
N VAL A 311 -27.03 -17.48 7.82
CA VAL A 311 -26.12 -18.09 6.86
C VAL A 311 -25.03 -18.92 7.55
N LYS A 312 -24.68 -18.58 8.79
CA LYS A 312 -23.61 -19.25 9.56
C LYS A 312 -23.99 -20.69 9.94
N GLU A 313 -25.27 -21.02 9.97
CA GLU A 313 -25.77 -22.38 10.22
C GLU A 313 -25.73 -23.29 8.98
N LEU A 314 -25.45 -22.74 7.78
CA LEU A 314 -25.39 -23.53 6.54
C LEU A 314 -24.09 -24.33 6.47
N SER A 315 -24.17 -25.53 5.90
CA SER A 315 -22.99 -26.38 5.67
C SER A 315 -21.93 -25.67 4.82
N TYR A 316 -22.38 -24.86 3.86
CA TYR A 316 -21.56 -23.98 3.03
C TYR A 316 -20.60 -23.10 3.86
N TYR A 317 -21.09 -22.46 4.93
CA TYR A 317 -20.26 -21.57 5.76
C TYR A 317 -19.10 -22.33 6.42
N THR A 318 -19.36 -23.53 6.93
CA THR A 318 -18.32 -24.36 7.56
C THR A 318 -17.25 -24.80 6.55
N VAL A 319 -17.65 -25.13 5.32
CA VAL A 319 -16.71 -25.50 4.24
C VAL A 319 -15.84 -24.32 3.82
N GLU A 320 -16.43 -23.14 3.68
CA GLU A 320 -15.69 -21.91 3.37
C GLU A 320 -14.73 -21.54 4.51
N LEU A 321 -15.18 -21.63 5.76
CA LEU A 321 -14.32 -21.37 6.92
C LEU A 321 -13.14 -22.32 6.99
N LYS A 322 -13.38 -23.64 6.84
CA LYS A 322 -12.31 -24.65 6.75
C LYS A 322 -11.31 -24.29 5.65
N THR A 323 -11.81 -23.85 4.49
CA THR A 323 -11.01 -23.46 3.33
C THR A 323 -10.14 -22.23 3.61
N GLN A 324 -10.69 -21.21 4.29
CA GLN A 324 -9.94 -20.01 4.68
C GLN A 324 -8.89 -20.32 5.75
N LEU A 325 -9.25 -21.10 6.79
CA LEU A 325 -8.32 -21.51 7.84
C LEU A 325 -7.15 -22.36 7.30
N GLU A 326 -7.43 -23.30 6.38
CA GLU A 326 -6.40 -24.06 5.67
C GLU A 326 -5.44 -23.13 4.92
N GLN A 327 -5.97 -22.12 4.21
CA GLN A 327 -5.12 -21.13 3.53
C GLN A 327 -4.31 -20.30 4.50
N ARG A 328 -4.86 -19.90 5.65
CA ARG A 328 -4.11 -19.19 6.68
C ARG A 328 -2.96 -20.04 7.21
N LEU A 329 -3.19 -21.33 7.47
CA LEU A 329 -2.13 -22.25 7.87
C LEU A 329 -1.02 -22.35 6.81
N ILE A 330 -1.38 -22.43 5.53
CA ILE A 330 -0.42 -22.49 4.42
C ILE A 330 0.36 -21.17 4.29
N THR A 331 -0.32 -20.01 4.31
CA THR A 331 0.33 -18.69 4.28
C THR A 331 1.29 -18.55 5.45
N LYS A 332 0.89 -19.00 6.64
CA LYS A 332 1.74 -19.01 7.83
C LYS A 332 2.95 -19.93 7.68
N PHE A 333 2.77 -21.10 7.10
CA PHE A 333 3.87 -22.00 6.81
C PHE A 333 4.85 -21.41 5.79
N ASN A 334 4.36 -20.70 4.77
CA ASN A 334 5.22 -19.95 3.87
C ASN A 334 6.02 -18.86 4.60
N ALA A 335 5.42 -18.17 5.59
CA ALA A 335 6.16 -17.24 6.45
C ALA A 335 7.27 -17.93 7.28
N THR A 336 7.07 -19.19 7.69
CA THR A 336 8.10 -20.01 8.34
C THR A 336 9.25 -20.34 7.38
N LEU A 337 8.94 -20.68 6.13
CA LEU A 337 9.95 -20.92 5.09
C LEU A 337 10.75 -19.63 4.79
N THR A 338 10.05 -18.49 4.68
CA THR A 338 10.67 -17.17 4.51
C THR A 338 11.65 -16.85 5.65
N LEU A 339 11.26 -17.13 6.90
CA LEU A 339 12.12 -16.91 8.07
C LEU A 339 13.42 -17.74 7.98
N SER A 340 13.34 -18.99 7.53
CA SER A 340 14.53 -19.85 7.34
C SER A 340 15.54 -19.19 6.40
N MET A 341 15.06 -18.64 5.28
CA MET A 341 15.92 -17.93 4.33
C MET A 341 16.41 -16.58 4.87
N ALA A 342 15.55 -15.81 5.53
CA ALA A 342 15.91 -14.54 6.16
C ALA A 342 17.04 -14.71 7.18
N ASN A 343 16.99 -15.78 7.99
CA ASN A 343 18.05 -16.13 8.94
C ASN A 343 19.41 -16.45 8.28
N SER A 344 19.44 -16.77 6.98
CA SER A 344 20.70 -16.95 6.25
C SER A 344 21.37 -15.63 5.86
N LEU A 345 20.63 -14.51 5.88
CA LEU A 345 21.12 -13.16 5.62
C LEU A 345 21.84 -12.62 6.86
N THR A 346 23.00 -13.20 7.15
CA THR A 346 23.84 -12.80 8.28
C THR A 346 24.48 -11.43 8.06
N ALA A 347 24.96 -10.82 9.15
CA ALA A 347 25.72 -9.56 9.11
C ALA A 347 26.91 -9.61 8.13
N GLU A 348 27.60 -10.75 8.03
CA GLU A 348 28.74 -10.93 7.10
C GLU A 348 28.28 -10.89 5.63
N VAL A 349 27.22 -11.63 5.29
CA VAL A 349 26.67 -11.69 3.93
C VAL A 349 26.20 -10.32 3.45
N LEU A 350 25.44 -9.60 4.29
CA LEU A 350 24.91 -8.28 3.95
C LEU A 350 25.99 -7.21 3.91
N GLY A 351 26.97 -7.29 4.83
CA GLY A 351 28.13 -6.40 4.82
C GLY A 351 29.00 -6.57 3.57
N GLU A 352 29.18 -7.80 3.09
CA GLU A 352 29.89 -8.06 1.82
C GLU A 352 29.09 -7.54 0.62
N ALA A 353 27.76 -7.76 0.60
CA ALA A 353 26.89 -7.25 -0.45
C ALA A 353 26.96 -5.72 -0.56
N TYR A 354 26.88 -5.01 0.57
CA TYR A 354 27.05 -3.56 0.63
C TYR A 354 28.42 -3.12 0.10
N SER A 355 29.49 -3.81 0.54
CA SER A 355 30.86 -3.50 0.11
C SER A 355 31.11 -3.72 -1.38
N ILE A 356 30.38 -4.65 -2.01
CA ILE A 356 30.39 -4.85 -3.47
C ILE A 356 29.70 -3.68 -4.16
N GLU A 357 28.51 -3.32 -3.72
CA GLU A 357 27.70 -2.23 -4.27
C GLU A 357 28.42 -0.88 -4.19
N LEU A 358 29.03 -0.58 -3.04
CA LEU A 358 29.85 0.61 -2.84
C LEU A 358 30.99 0.72 -3.87
N ARG A 359 31.76 -0.37 -4.07
CA ARG A 359 32.84 -0.40 -5.06
C ARG A 359 32.33 -0.22 -6.49
N GLN A 360 31.17 -0.80 -6.82
CA GLN A 360 30.57 -0.65 -8.14
C GLN A 360 30.15 0.80 -8.41
N GLN A 361 29.57 1.48 -7.42
CA GLN A 361 29.20 2.89 -7.54
C GLN A 361 30.43 3.81 -7.59
N GLN A 362 31.47 3.53 -6.80
CA GLN A 362 32.76 4.24 -6.87
C GLN A 362 33.40 4.18 -8.27
N GLU A 363 33.37 3.03 -8.93
CA GLU A 363 33.88 2.92 -10.30
C GLU A 363 32.97 3.62 -11.32
N SER A 364 31.65 3.50 -11.16
CA SER A 364 30.67 4.16 -12.04
C SER A 364 30.79 5.69 -11.98
N ALA A 365 30.96 6.25 -10.78
CA ALA A 365 31.10 7.69 -10.55
C ALA A 365 32.31 8.32 -11.27
N LYS A 366 33.39 7.57 -11.52
CA LYS A 366 34.57 8.04 -12.27
C LYS A 366 34.29 8.27 -13.76
N THR A 367 33.27 7.62 -14.30
CA THR A 367 33.00 7.56 -15.75
C THR A 367 31.63 8.13 -16.13
N ALA A 368 30.77 8.41 -15.16
CA ALA A 368 29.43 8.96 -15.37
C ALA A 368 29.48 10.35 -16.03
N SER A 369 28.68 10.53 -17.09
CA SER A 369 28.51 11.84 -17.73
C SER A 369 27.58 12.78 -16.95
N SER A 370 26.64 12.21 -16.18
CA SER A 370 25.80 12.90 -15.19
C SER A 370 25.46 11.91 -14.07
N PHE A 371 25.63 12.32 -12.81
CA PHE A 371 25.28 11.50 -11.64
C PHE A 371 23.76 11.48 -11.37
N THR A 372 22.99 12.42 -11.94
CA THR A 372 21.55 12.53 -11.69
C THR A 372 20.77 11.30 -12.15
N THR A 373 21.25 10.55 -13.14
CA THR A 373 20.60 9.29 -13.56
C THR A 373 20.68 8.21 -12.48
N THR A 374 21.79 8.15 -11.73
CA THR A 374 21.91 7.26 -10.57
C THR A 374 20.96 7.72 -9.47
N MET A 375 20.86 9.02 -9.25
CA MET A 375 19.90 9.60 -8.30
C MET A 375 18.44 9.30 -8.68
N ASP A 376 18.09 9.36 -9.96
CA ASP A 376 16.72 9.09 -10.43
C ASP A 376 16.29 7.62 -10.20
N SER A 377 17.25 6.72 -9.92
CA SER A 377 16.98 5.32 -9.62
C SER A 377 16.75 5.03 -8.14
N LEU A 378 16.90 6.02 -7.26
CA LEU A 378 16.75 5.84 -5.80
C LEU A 378 15.29 5.49 -5.44
N SER A 379 15.12 4.45 -4.64
CA SER A 379 13.82 3.97 -4.14
C SER A 379 14.00 3.20 -2.83
N ASP A 380 12.90 2.67 -2.26
CA ASP A 380 12.96 1.79 -1.09
C ASP A 380 13.70 0.46 -1.37
N THR A 381 14.03 0.16 -2.64
CA THR A 381 14.75 -1.06 -3.05
C THR A 381 16.02 -0.81 -3.88
N SER A 382 16.42 0.45 -4.05
CA SER A 382 17.55 0.85 -4.89
C SER A 382 18.24 2.04 -4.26
N PHE A 383 19.54 1.93 -4.02
CA PHE A 383 20.26 2.82 -3.12
C PHE A 383 21.39 3.57 -3.82
N VAL A 384 21.63 4.80 -3.41
CA VAL A 384 22.82 5.58 -3.80
C VAL A 384 23.76 5.61 -2.61
N VAL A 385 24.76 4.73 -2.61
CA VAL A 385 25.71 4.54 -1.50
C VAL A 385 26.99 5.35 -1.68
N TYR A 386 27.23 5.88 -2.88
CA TYR A 386 28.37 6.76 -3.17
C TYR A 386 28.01 7.86 -4.17
N SER A 387 28.55 9.04 -3.96
CA SER A 387 28.42 10.20 -4.84
C SER A 387 29.79 10.78 -5.22
N PRO A 388 29.93 11.43 -6.40
CA PRO A 388 31.21 11.98 -6.85
C PRO A 388 31.86 12.94 -5.84
N ASP A 389 33.15 12.76 -5.57
CA ASP A 389 33.90 13.59 -4.62
C ASP A 389 33.87 15.08 -4.98
N GLU A 390 33.96 15.94 -3.95
CA GLU A 390 34.03 17.41 -4.06
C GLU A 390 32.84 18.07 -4.78
N ARG A 391 31.72 17.37 -4.93
CA ARG A 391 30.49 17.87 -5.55
C ARG A 391 29.30 17.69 -4.61
N THR A 392 28.32 18.58 -4.72
CA THR A 392 27.08 18.48 -3.96
C THR A 392 25.93 18.25 -4.91
N TYR A 393 25.21 17.15 -4.70
CA TYR A 393 23.98 16.83 -5.40
C TYR A 393 22.84 16.81 -4.39
N GLY A 394 21.59 16.84 -4.87
CA GLY A 394 20.46 16.71 -3.96
C GLY A 394 19.14 16.60 -4.67
N TYR A 395 18.08 16.48 -3.90
CA TYR A 395 16.73 16.47 -4.41
C TYR A 395 15.95 17.67 -3.93
N VAL A 396 14.98 18.10 -4.73
CA VAL A 396 14.05 19.15 -4.35
C VAL A 396 12.60 18.74 -4.64
N TYR A 397 11.73 18.91 -3.65
CA TYR A 397 10.30 19.02 -3.90
C TYR A 397 9.98 20.39 -4.47
N ASN A 398 9.12 20.43 -5.48
CA ASN A 398 8.74 21.64 -6.20
C ASN A 398 7.22 21.87 -6.14
N ILE A 399 6.81 22.95 -5.48
CA ILE A 399 5.44 23.45 -5.53
C ILE A 399 5.40 24.61 -6.51
N LEU A 400 4.74 24.39 -7.66
CA LEU A 400 4.50 25.44 -8.64
C LEU A 400 3.15 26.10 -8.40
N LEU A 401 3.16 27.39 -8.07
CA LEU A 401 1.97 28.26 -8.11
C LEU A 401 1.98 28.99 -9.47
N PRO A 402 1.14 28.58 -10.44
CA PRO A 402 1.32 28.99 -11.82
C PRO A 402 0.75 30.36 -12.11
N PHE A 403 1.22 30.96 -13.21
CA PHE A 403 0.52 32.06 -13.86
C PHE A 403 -0.84 31.60 -14.43
N ASN A 404 -1.86 32.40 -14.18
CA ASN A 404 -3.14 32.34 -14.87
C ASN A 404 -3.06 33.07 -16.23
N ALA A 405 -4.15 33.03 -16.98
CA ALA A 405 -4.21 33.63 -18.31
C ALA A 405 -3.87 35.13 -18.33
N THR A 406 -4.25 35.90 -17.30
CA THR A 406 -3.92 37.33 -17.21
C THR A 406 -2.44 37.56 -16.99
N GLN A 407 -1.82 36.82 -16.08
CA GLN A 407 -0.38 36.95 -15.81
C GLN A 407 0.46 36.51 -17.01
N THR A 408 0.06 35.45 -17.70
CA THR A 408 0.69 35.02 -18.96
C THR A 408 0.61 36.10 -20.04
N LEU A 409 -0.51 36.83 -20.14
CA LEU A 409 -0.63 37.98 -21.06
C LEU A 409 0.28 39.14 -20.66
N ASN A 410 0.31 39.49 -19.37
CA ASN A 410 1.18 40.55 -18.85
C ASN A 410 2.67 40.23 -19.09
N LEU A 411 3.09 38.98 -18.88
CA LEU A 411 4.44 38.50 -19.18
C LEU A 411 4.76 38.60 -20.68
N ALA A 412 3.79 38.30 -21.55
CA ALA A 412 3.96 38.43 -22.99
C ALA A 412 4.17 39.90 -23.42
N GLU A 413 3.56 40.87 -22.73
CA GLU A 413 3.82 42.31 -22.96
C GLU A 413 5.23 42.72 -22.54
N VAL A 414 5.73 42.19 -21.41
CA VAL A 414 7.12 42.40 -20.97
C VAL A 414 8.09 41.82 -22.00
N SER A 415 7.83 40.60 -22.48
CA SER A 415 8.63 39.91 -23.51
C SER A 415 8.65 40.63 -24.88
N GLN A 416 7.66 41.49 -25.16
CA GLN A 416 7.66 42.33 -26.36
C GLN A 416 8.57 43.57 -26.23
N ARG A 417 8.79 44.04 -25.00
CA ARG A 417 9.59 45.25 -24.70
C ARG A 417 11.05 44.90 -24.40
N TYR A 418 11.29 43.74 -23.80
CA TYR A 418 12.60 43.27 -23.39
C TYR A 418 12.85 41.85 -23.90
N THR A 419 14.10 41.55 -24.28
CA THR A 419 14.46 40.20 -24.73
C THR A 419 14.47 39.24 -23.54
N SER A 420 13.69 38.16 -23.60
CA SER A 420 13.63 37.14 -22.54
C SER A 420 15.02 36.62 -22.16
N GLY A 421 15.25 36.40 -20.87
CA GLY A 421 16.54 35.97 -20.34
C GLY A 421 17.60 37.07 -20.23
N THR A 422 17.23 38.35 -20.35
CA THR A 422 18.13 39.49 -20.09
C THR A 422 17.88 40.11 -18.71
N ALA A 423 18.85 40.86 -18.19
CA ALA A 423 18.73 41.56 -16.91
C ALA A 423 17.53 42.54 -16.88
N ASP A 424 17.35 43.31 -17.95
CA ASP A 424 16.20 44.23 -18.08
C ASP A 424 14.86 43.48 -18.10
N TYR A 425 14.83 42.29 -18.72
CA TYR A 425 13.64 41.45 -18.75
C TYR A 425 13.27 40.94 -17.36
N TYR A 426 14.22 40.39 -16.61
CA TYR A 426 13.96 39.88 -15.26
C TYR A 426 13.53 40.99 -14.29
N ALA A 427 14.21 42.14 -14.32
CA ALA A 427 13.81 43.30 -13.53
C ALA A 427 12.40 43.78 -13.88
N ALA A 428 12.06 43.88 -15.17
CA ALA A 428 10.73 44.29 -15.61
C ALA A 428 9.64 43.28 -15.24
N ARG A 429 9.91 41.97 -15.34
CA ARG A 429 8.99 40.91 -14.91
C ARG A 429 8.74 40.98 -13.40
N ASN A 430 9.80 41.12 -12.61
CA ASN A 430 9.72 41.12 -11.16
C ASN A 430 9.05 42.38 -10.62
N ALA A 431 9.25 43.54 -11.24
CA ALA A 431 8.64 44.81 -10.83
C ALA A 431 7.17 45.00 -11.25
N ASP A 432 6.65 44.22 -12.20
CA ASP A 432 5.26 44.33 -12.65
C ASP A 432 4.30 43.67 -11.65
N GLU A 433 3.50 44.49 -10.96
CA GLU A 433 2.52 44.03 -9.97
C GLU A 433 1.44 43.10 -10.55
N GLY A 434 1.21 43.15 -11.86
CA GLY A 434 0.25 42.30 -12.57
C GLY A 434 0.77 40.91 -12.91
N ILE A 435 2.03 40.60 -12.63
CA ILE A 435 2.65 39.29 -12.91
C ILE A 435 2.81 38.52 -11.59
N LEU A 436 3.97 38.64 -10.92
CA LEU A 436 4.33 37.78 -9.78
C LEU A 436 3.53 38.12 -8.51
N LYS A 437 3.33 39.41 -8.22
CA LYS A 437 2.54 39.87 -7.07
C LYS A 437 1.05 39.51 -7.18
N ALA A 438 0.56 39.31 -8.40
CA ALA A 438 -0.82 38.94 -8.68
C ALA A 438 -1.08 37.42 -8.61
N VAL A 439 -0.04 36.58 -8.52
CA VAL A 439 -0.21 35.11 -8.45
C VAL A 439 -1.04 34.74 -7.23
N ARG A 440 -1.99 33.82 -7.43
CA ARG A 440 -2.82 33.28 -6.35
C ARG A 440 -2.82 31.76 -6.43
N GLY A 441 -2.22 31.11 -5.44
CA GLY A 441 -2.27 29.67 -5.26
C GLY A 441 -3.65 29.24 -4.76
N THR A 442 -4.09 28.06 -5.21
CA THR A 442 -5.36 27.43 -4.83
C THR A 442 -5.14 25.94 -4.65
N ASP A 443 -5.90 25.31 -3.75
CA ASP A 443 -5.89 23.86 -3.58
C ASP A 443 -6.37 23.14 -4.86
N GLN A 444 -5.64 22.12 -5.28
CA GLN A 444 -5.83 21.35 -6.52
C GLN A 444 -6.55 20.01 -6.28
N ARG A 445 -6.96 19.70 -5.04
CA ARG A 445 -7.53 18.41 -4.64
C ARG A 445 -9.05 18.30 -4.87
N GLU A 446 -9.65 19.14 -5.71
CA GLU A 446 -11.09 19.06 -6.04
C GLU A 446 -11.50 17.69 -6.60
N TYR A 447 -10.64 17.06 -7.42
CA TYR A 447 -10.90 15.72 -7.94
C TYR A 447 -10.91 14.64 -6.85
N TRP A 448 -10.34 14.88 -5.67
CA TRP A 448 -10.40 13.92 -4.57
C TRP A 448 -11.77 13.90 -3.87
N PHE A 449 -12.62 14.91 -4.11
CA PHE A 449 -14.03 14.91 -3.67
C PHE A 449 -14.96 14.38 -4.75
N ASN A 450 -14.82 14.91 -5.97
CA ASN A 450 -15.78 14.71 -7.07
C ASN A 450 -15.25 13.79 -8.18
N GLY A 451 -14.20 13.01 -7.88
CA GLY A 451 -13.56 12.08 -8.81
C GLY A 451 -14.34 10.78 -8.98
N ASP A 452 -13.65 9.77 -9.52
CA ASP A 452 -14.22 8.40 -9.60
C ASP A 452 -14.43 7.77 -8.20
N THR A 453 -13.68 8.27 -7.21
CA THR A 453 -13.71 7.88 -5.80
C THR A 453 -13.68 9.17 -4.98
N ASP A 454 -14.57 9.29 -4.00
CA ASP A 454 -14.48 10.29 -2.95
C ASP A 454 -13.46 9.79 -1.91
N TYR A 455 -12.35 10.52 -1.77
CA TYR A 455 -11.32 10.23 -0.78
C TYR A 455 -11.46 11.10 0.46
N SER A 456 -12.43 12.02 0.49
CA SER A 456 -12.57 13.01 1.53
C SER A 456 -13.38 12.48 2.72
N TYR A 457 -13.05 12.95 3.92
CA TYR A 457 -13.82 12.70 5.13
C TYR A 457 -13.79 13.92 6.06
N VAL A 458 -14.81 14.07 6.90
CA VAL A 458 -14.84 15.12 7.92
C VAL A 458 -14.08 14.62 9.14
N ALA A 459 -12.93 15.22 9.40
CA ALA A 459 -12.08 14.86 10.52
C ALA A 459 -12.64 15.47 11.83
N GLU A 460 -12.87 14.62 12.83
CA GLU A 460 -13.40 15.01 14.15
C GLU A 460 -12.36 14.84 15.26
N GLY A 461 -12.26 15.82 16.16
CA GLY A 461 -11.37 15.77 17.34
C GLY A 461 -10.30 16.88 17.38
N GLU A 462 -9.70 17.08 18.56
CA GLU A 462 -8.68 18.13 18.78
C GLU A 462 -7.37 17.84 18.05
N TYR A 463 -7.02 16.57 17.83
CA TYR A 463 -5.78 16.15 17.16
C TYR A 463 -5.71 16.51 15.67
N TYR A 464 -6.83 16.89 15.06
CA TYR A 464 -6.89 17.40 13.69
C TYR A 464 -6.87 18.93 13.62
N GLN A 465 -6.89 19.63 14.75
CA GLN A 465 -6.80 21.09 14.77
C GLN A 465 -5.34 21.51 14.62
N ASN A 466 -5.07 22.34 13.61
CA ASN A 466 -3.76 22.86 13.27
C ASN A 466 -3.86 24.33 12.85
N ALA A 467 -2.72 24.98 12.68
CA ALA A 467 -2.65 26.40 12.31
C ALA A 467 -3.42 26.75 11.01
N ALA A 468 -3.59 25.82 10.08
CA ALA A 468 -4.33 26.02 8.83
C ALA A 468 -5.86 25.92 9.01
N ASN A 469 -6.36 25.35 10.11
CA ASN A 469 -7.79 25.09 10.30
C ASN A 469 -8.39 25.48 11.66
N VAL A 470 -7.61 26.12 12.54
CA VAL A 470 -8.14 26.70 13.79
C VAL A 470 -9.37 27.57 13.48
N GLY A 471 -10.51 27.21 14.08
CA GLY A 471 -11.76 27.97 13.97
C GLY A 471 -12.64 27.66 12.75
N ARG A 472 -12.30 26.66 11.93
CA ARG A 472 -13.19 26.15 10.88
C ARG A 472 -14.25 25.21 11.48
N GLU A 473 -15.48 25.25 10.95
CA GLU A 473 -16.59 24.39 11.43
C GLU A 473 -16.43 22.92 11.02
N LYS A 474 -15.84 22.65 9.84
CA LYS A 474 -15.56 21.30 9.33
C LYS A 474 -14.17 21.26 8.71
N ASN A 475 -13.41 20.22 9.05
CA ASN A 475 -12.07 19.97 8.53
C ASN A 475 -12.11 18.76 7.60
N TYR A 476 -12.16 19.01 6.29
CA TYR A 476 -12.10 17.93 5.30
C TYR A 476 -10.66 17.50 5.11
N LEU A 477 -10.35 16.27 5.54
CA LEU A 477 -9.11 15.54 5.27
C LEU A 477 -9.36 14.46 4.22
N PHE A 478 -8.32 13.68 3.91
CA PHE A 478 -8.36 12.68 2.85
C PHE A 478 -7.77 11.35 3.31
N PHE A 479 -8.20 10.26 2.67
CA PHE A 479 -7.71 8.90 2.87
C PHE A 479 -8.00 8.37 4.29
N GLU A 480 -9.29 8.37 4.66
CA GLU A 480 -9.77 7.84 5.95
C GLU A 480 -9.26 6.42 6.21
N ASP A 481 -9.29 5.58 5.18
CA ASP A 481 -8.83 4.18 5.28
C ASP A 481 -7.38 4.06 5.74
N SER A 482 -6.52 4.98 5.31
CA SER A 482 -5.10 4.98 5.66
C SER A 482 -4.82 5.55 7.05
N TYR A 483 -5.60 6.55 7.51
CA TYR A 483 -5.27 7.32 8.72
C TYR A 483 -6.20 7.09 9.91
N VAL A 484 -7.36 6.49 9.69
CA VAL A 484 -8.39 6.26 10.71
C VAL A 484 -8.68 4.76 10.81
N THR A 485 -8.92 4.10 9.67
CA THR A 485 -9.28 2.68 9.64
C THR A 485 -8.08 1.79 9.93
N SER A 486 -6.97 1.95 9.20
CA SER A 486 -5.75 1.14 9.41
C SER A 486 -4.81 1.69 10.48
N ASP A 487 -4.78 3.02 10.67
CA ASP A 487 -3.79 3.75 11.46
C ASP A 487 -2.32 3.54 10.99
N GLU A 488 -2.13 3.05 9.75
CA GLU A 488 -0.80 2.83 9.17
C GLU A 488 -0.24 4.08 8.48
N GLY A 489 -1.11 5.04 8.16
CA GLY A 489 -0.77 6.26 7.44
C GLY A 489 -0.39 6.00 5.98
N ILE A 490 0.31 6.99 5.39
CA ILE A 490 0.87 6.88 4.04
C ILE A 490 2.33 7.30 4.12
N ALA A 491 3.23 6.45 3.65
CA ALA A 491 4.67 6.71 3.68
C ALA A 491 5.01 8.07 3.06
N ARG A 492 5.81 8.88 3.78
CA ARG A 492 6.26 10.22 3.36
C ARG A 492 5.10 11.21 3.12
N TYR A 493 3.92 11.02 3.69
CA TYR A 493 2.78 11.94 3.60
C TYR A 493 2.18 12.14 4.98
N ALA A 494 1.79 13.37 5.33
CA ALA A 494 1.38 13.69 6.70
C ALA A 494 -0.10 13.37 6.99
N GLY A 495 -1.00 13.53 6.01
CA GLY A 495 -2.43 13.20 6.15
C GLY A 495 -3.21 14.13 7.09
N LYS A 496 -2.67 15.32 7.39
CA LYS A 496 -3.24 16.27 8.37
C LYS A 496 -3.47 17.66 7.79
N TYR A 497 -3.20 17.89 6.50
CA TYR A 497 -3.44 19.17 5.85
C TYR A 497 -4.84 19.21 5.20
N PRO A 498 -5.78 19.97 5.76
CA PRO A 498 -7.16 20.01 5.28
C PRO A 498 -7.27 20.71 3.93
N TYR A 499 -8.39 20.48 3.25
CA TYR A 499 -8.71 21.25 2.05
C TYR A 499 -8.72 22.76 2.35
N SER A 500 -7.92 23.52 1.59
CA SER A 500 -7.84 24.97 1.75
C SER A 500 -8.95 25.66 0.98
N GLY A 501 -10.16 25.67 1.55
CA GLY A 501 -11.30 26.42 1.03
C GLY A 501 -12.61 26.07 1.70
N ALA A 502 -13.70 26.57 1.14
CA ALA A 502 -15.06 26.21 1.55
C ALA A 502 -15.55 24.97 0.80
N VAL A 503 -16.19 24.06 1.54
CA VAL A 503 -16.80 22.82 1.03
C VAL A 503 -18.29 22.81 1.39
N THR A 504 -19.15 22.49 0.43
CA THR A 504 -20.59 22.31 0.66
C THR A 504 -21.06 21.05 -0.05
N GLU A 505 -21.60 20.10 0.70
CA GLU A 505 -22.20 18.87 0.18
C GLU A 505 -23.55 19.17 -0.48
N ASN A 506 -23.77 18.61 -1.67
CA ASN A 506 -24.97 18.76 -2.47
C ASN A 506 -25.95 17.59 -2.18
N GLU A 507 -27.23 17.74 -2.55
CA GLU A 507 -28.25 16.69 -2.32
C GLU A 507 -27.97 15.37 -3.07
N ASP A 508 -27.12 15.40 -4.11
CA ASP A 508 -26.73 14.26 -4.93
C ASP A 508 -25.43 13.58 -4.46
N GLY A 509 -24.90 13.96 -3.29
CA GLY A 509 -23.66 13.43 -2.74
C GLY A 509 -22.37 14.01 -3.34
N THR A 510 -22.47 14.95 -4.29
CA THR A 510 -21.30 15.69 -4.81
C THR A 510 -20.97 16.91 -3.95
N TYR A 511 -19.79 17.49 -4.13
CA TYR A 511 -19.33 18.66 -3.37
C TYR A 511 -19.19 19.91 -4.23
N SER A 512 -19.72 21.03 -3.75
CA SER A 512 -19.42 22.37 -4.24
C SER A 512 -18.20 22.92 -3.49
N LEU A 513 -17.11 23.16 -4.21
CA LEU A 513 -15.82 23.58 -3.65
C LEU A 513 -15.48 25.02 -4.05
N THR A 514 -14.98 25.82 -3.10
CA THR A 514 -14.45 27.16 -3.35
C THR A 514 -13.08 27.29 -2.68
N PRO A 515 -11.98 27.10 -3.41
CA PRO A 515 -10.64 27.16 -2.83
C PRO A 515 -10.28 28.58 -2.38
N ASP A 516 -9.58 28.68 -1.25
CA ASP A 516 -8.95 29.90 -0.81
C ASP A 516 -7.86 30.32 -1.80
N LYS A 517 -7.68 31.63 -1.96
CA LYS A 517 -6.72 32.22 -2.90
C LYS A 517 -5.58 32.85 -2.12
N LEU A 518 -4.47 32.13 -2.00
CA LEU A 518 -3.29 32.57 -1.26
C LEU A 518 -2.35 33.34 -2.18
N ASP A 519 -1.94 34.54 -1.80
CA ASP A 519 -0.72 35.12 -2.36
C ASP A 519 0.54 34.43 -1.81
N ILE A 520 1.70 34.82 -2.32
CA ILE A 520 2.95 34.13 -1.97
C ILE A 520 3.35 34.30 -0.50
N ASP A 521 3.03 35.44 0.12
CA ASP A 521 3.36 35.69 1.54
C ASP A 521 2.43 34.89 2.45
N GLN A 522 1.14 34.82 2.10
CA GLN A 522 0.17 33.97 2.76
C GLN A 522 0.58 32.50 2.66
N PHE A 523 0.99 32.04 1.48
CA PHE A 523 1.46 30.66 1.28
C PHE A 523 2.72 30.35 2.11
N ILE A 524 3.74 31.23 2.12
CA ILE A 524 4.94 31.04 2.95
C ILE A 524 4.58 30.95 4.43
N THR A 525 3.69 31.84 4.89
CA THR A 525 3.22 31.86 6.29
C THR A 525 2.53 30.54 6.64
N GLU A 526 1.61 30.08 5.79
CA GLU A 526 0.87 28.85 5.99
C GLU A 526 1.77 27.60 5.94
N MET A 527 2.67 27.52 4.96
CA MET A 527 3.66 26.45 4.85
C MET A 527 4.52 26.37 6.11
N ASN A 528 5.07 27.50 6.57
CA ASN A 528 5.90 27.53 7.78
C ASN A 528 5.12 27.11 9.03
N ALA A 529 3.88 27.59 9.17
CA ALA A 529 3.02 27.23 10.29
C ALA A 529 2.67 25.74 10.28
N TYR A 530 2.38 25.18 9.11
CA TYR A 530 2.05 23.76 8.95
C TYR A 530 3.25 22.85 9.26
N ILE A 531 4.44 23.17 8.73
CA ILE A 531 5.67 22.43 9.02
C ILE A 531 5.95 22.43 10.53
N ASN A 532 5.92 23.60 11.19
CA ASN A 532 6.17 23.66 12.63
C ASN A 532 5.15 22.84 13.42
N TRP A 533 3.86 22.95 13.10
CA TRP A 533 2.83 22.19 13.79
C TRP A 533 3.03 20.68 13.62
N TYR A 534 3.23 20.20 12.38
CA TYR A 534 3.34 18.78 12.12
C TYR A 534 4.63 18.18 12.70
N VAL A 535 5.74 18.92 12.69
CA VAL A 535 6.98 18.49 13.37
C VAL A 535 6.74 18.35 14.87
N ASN A 536 6.15 19.34 15.54
CA ASN A 536 5.85 19.23 16.98
C ASN A 536 4.89 18.06 17.27
N TYR A 537 3.85 17.88 16.46
CA TYR A 537 2.91 16.77 16.57
C TYR A 537 3.62 15.41 16.43
N SER A 538 4.42 15.23 15.39
CA SER A 538 5.13 13.98 15.10
C SER A 538 6.18 13.63 16.15
N LEU A 539 6.79 14.63 16.79
CA LEU A 539 7.75 14.44 17.89
C LEU A 539 7.08 14.25 19.26
N GLY A 540 5.76 14.46 19.36
CA GLY A 540 5.04 14.43 20.64
C GLY A 540 5.42 15.57 21.58
N ASN A 541 5.83 16.73 21.05
CA ASN A 541 6.23 17.87 21.86
C ASN A 541 5.02 18.49 22.59
N GLU A 542 5.14 18.72 23.90
CA GLU A 542 4.11 19.40 24.70
C GLU A 542 4.12 20.94 24.54
N THR A 543 5.19 21.50 23.96
CA THR A 543 5.37 22.94 23.75
C THR A 543 5.69 23.24 22.29
N ASP A 544 5.07 24.28 21.73
CA ASP A 544 5.28 24.71 20.34
C ASP A 544 6.71 25.23 20.12
N GLU A 545 7.61 24.36 19.65
CA GLU A 545 8.92 24.76 19.17
C GLU A 545 8.84 25.31 17.74
N THR A 546 9.68 26.30 17.43
CA THR A 546 9.78 26.84 16.07
C THR A 546 10.98 26.23 15.35
N TYR A 547 10.70 25.42 14.33
CA TYR A 547 11.71 24.76 13.51
C TYR A 547 12.05 25.55 12.23
N THR A 548 11.10 26.29 11.67
CA THR A 548 11.28 27.07 10.45
C THR A 548 11.83 28.46 10.73
N SER A 549 12.74 28.93 9.87
CA SER A 549 13.24 30.30 9.87
C SER A 549 13.46 30.79 8.44
N GLY A 550 13.52 32.10 8.21
CA GLY A 550 13.89 32.65 6.91
C GLY A 550 13.70 34.16 6.83
N GLY A 551 13.93 34.70 5.64
CA GLY A 551 13.84 36.13 5.38
C GLY A 551 13.61 36.44 3.90
N TYR A 552 13.02 37.61 3.67
CA TYR A 552 12.71 38.12 2.34
C TYR A 552 13.91 38.82 1.71
N PHE A 553 13.92 38.86 0.38
CA PHE A 553 14.90 39.60 -0.39
C PHE A 553 15.00 41.06 0.06
N ASN A 554 16.22 41.53 0.26
CA ASN A 554 16.56 42.88 0.72
C ASN A 554 17.69 43.43 -0.14
N LYS A 555 17.55 44.67 -0.61
CA LYS A 555 18.59 45.39 -1.35
C LYS A 555 19.26 46.41 -0.45
N SER A 556 20.53 46.20 -0.12
CA SER A 556 21.33 47.14 0.66
C SER A 556 22.51 47.71 -0.13
N ASP A 557 23.07 48.84 0.34
CA ASP A 557 24.34 49.38 -0.18
C ASP A 557 25.51 48.38 -0.07
N SER A 558 25.37 47.34 0.76
CA SER A 558 26.37 46.28 0.97
C SER A 558 26.14 45.04 0.10
N GLY A 559 25.10 45.05 -0.76
CA GLY A 559 24.71 43.93 -1.62
C GLY A 559 23.31 43.38 -1.29
N MET A 560 22.95 42.30 -1.98
CA MET A 560 21.68 41.59 -1.81
C MET A 560 21.74 40.62 -0.62
N THR A 561 20.69 40.63 0.19
CA THR A 561 20.54 39.81 1.42
C THR A 561 19.12 39.24 1.53
N TRP A 562 18.90 38.27 2.42
CA TRP A 562 17.58 37.66 2.66
C TRP A 562 17.21 37.72 4.15
N ASP A 563 17.09 38.94 4.66
CA ASP A 563 16.82 39.24 6.06
C ASP A 563 15.73 40.31 6.24
N ALA A 564 15.06 40.73 5.15
CA ALA A 564 13.96 41.67 5.24
C ALA A 564 12.72 41.01 5.90
N PRO A 565 11.88 41.82 6.57
CA PRO A 565 10.63 41.35 7.16
C PRO A 565 9.50 41.19 6.14
N ASP A 566 9.64 41.75 4.94
CA ASP A 566 8.67 41.67 3.85
C ASP A 566 9.37 41.69 2.48
N GLY A 567 8.65 41.31 1.41
CA GLY A 567 9.21 41.20 0.07
C GLY A 567 9.15 42.46 -0.79
N ILE A 568 8.98 43.66 -0.22
CA ILE A 568 8.78 44.89 -1.00
C ILE A 568 9.96 45.17 -1.94
N ASP A 569 11.19 44.97 -1.47
CA ASP A 569 12.42 45.25 -2.24
C ASP A 569 12.56 44.36 -3.49
N PHE A 570 11.98 43.16 -3.48
CA PHE A 570 11.99 42.27 -4.64
C PHE A 570 11.28 42.89 -5.85
N TYR A 571 10.15 43.56 -5.59
CA TYR A 571 9.37 44.25 -6.61
C TYR A 571 10.00 45.58 -7.07
N ALA A 572 11.14 45.96 -6.48
CA ALA A 572 11.92 47.14 -6.83
C ALA A 572 13.26 46.81 -7.50
N THR A 573 13.48 45.55 -7.88
CA THR A 573 14.69 45.10 -8.59
C THR A 573 14.91 45.86 -9.91
N THR A 574 16.17 46.11 -10.25
CA THR A 574 16.61 46.75 -11.49
C THR A 574 17.59 45.85 -12.25
N ALA A 575 17.89 46.17 -13.51
CA ALA A 575 18.83 45.38 -14.30
C ALA A 575 20.24 45.28 -13.67
N GLU A 576 20.62 46.21 -12.79
CA GLU A 576 21.90 46.18 -12.07
C GLU A 576 21.96 45.06 -11.02
N ASP A 577 20.81 44.58 -10.54
CA ASP A 577 20.70 43.49 -9.58
C ASP A 577 20.92 42.10 -10.23
N PHE A 578 21.04 42.06 -11.56
CA PHE A 578 21.30 40.84 -12.35
C PHE A 578 22.66 40.92 -13.05
N PRO A 579 23.78 40.98 -12.29
CA PRO A 579 25.10 41.08 -12.89
C PRO A 579 25.43 39.82 -13.70
N LYS A 580 26.31 39.97 -14.69
CA LYS A 580 26.86 38.83 -15.43
C LYS A 580 28.16 38.37 -14.79
N ASP A 581 28.35 37.06 -14.71
CA ASP A 581 29.61 36.46 -14.34
C ASP A 581 30.69 36.63 -15.43
N ALA A 582 31.90 36.13 -15.18
CA ALA A 582 33.01 36.21 -16.12
C ALA A 582 32.77 35.49 -17.46
N ASN A 583 31.80 34.56 -17.51
CA ASN A 583 31.39 33.80 -18.69
C ASN A 583 30.18 34.41 -19.38
N GLY A 584 29.64 35.52 -18.86
CA GLY A 584 28.46 36.18 -19.40
C GLY A 584 27.12 35.57 -18.95
N LYS A 585 27.11 34.59 -18.04
CA LYS A 585 25.90 34.03 -17.43
C LYS A 585 25.35 35.04 -16.42
N ILE A 586 24.04 35.28 -16.46
CA ILE A 586 23.37 36.17 -15.51
C ILE A 586 23.30 35.48 -14.14
N ASP A 587 23.67 36.21 -13.09
CA ASP A 587 23.42 35.84 -11.71
C ASP A 587 21.92 35.92 -11.43
N GLN A 588 21.32 34.79 -11.07
CA GLN A 588 19.88 34.66 -10.86
C GLN A 588 19.48 34.86 -9.39
N SER A 589 20.41 35.26 -8.52
CA SER A 589 20.13 35.47 -7.09
C SER A 589 18.98 36.44 -6.85
N ALA A 590 18.89 37.55 -7.60
CA ALA A 590 17.79 38.51 -7.50
C ALA A 590 16.41 37.97 -7.92
N ASN A 591 16.32 36.75 -8.46
CA ASN A 591 15.04 36.06 -8.69
C ASN A 591 14.56 35.24 -7.48
N ILE A 592 15.35 35.12 -6.41
CA ILE A 592 14.95 34.46 -5.17
C ILE A 592 14.24 35.48 -4.27
N TYR A 593 12.94 35.27 -4.05
CA TYR A 593 12.07 36.11 -3.25
C TYR A 593 12.26 35.90 -1.74
N TYR A 594 12.39 34.65 -1.33
CA TYR A 594 12.48 34.25 0.08
C TYR A 594 13.47 33.10 0.23
N LYS A 595 14.26 33.15 1.31
CA LYS A 595 15.13 32.04 1.72
C LYS A 595 14.76 31.57 3.12
N GLY A 596 14.48 30.28 3.27
CA GLY A 596 14.17 29.67 4.54
C GLY A 596 14.91 28.37 4.80
N LYS A 597 14.83 27.91 6.05
CA LYS A 597 15.40 26.65 6.51
C LYS A 597 14.60 26.05 7.66
N VAL A 598 14.44 24.73 7.62
CA VAL A 598 13.99 23.90 8.75
C VAL A 598 15.22 23.46 9.54
N SER A 599 15.23 23.76 10.84
CA SER A 599 16.29 23.35 11.79
C SER A 599 16.07 21.91 12.27
N GLY A 600 17.10 21.27 12.83
CA GLY A 600 16.99 19.90 13.37
C GLY A 600 17.09 18.76 12.34
N ILE A 601 17.31 19.08 11.07
CA ILE A 601 17.47 18.09 9.98
C ILE A 601 18.94 17.70 9.75
N SER A 602 19.86 18.62 10.00
CA SER A 602 21.30 18.36 9.87
C SER A 602 21.85 17.75 11.16
N GLY A 603 22.84 16.87 11.03
CA GLY A 603 23.65 16.35 12.13
C GLY A 603 24.38 17.45 12.90
N SER A 604 25.11 17.07 13.94
CA SER A 604 25.67 17.98 14.96
C SER A 604 26.62 19.08 14.47
N ASP A 605 27.10 19.03 13.22
CA ASP A 605 27.93 20.07 12.59
C ASP A 605 27.12 21.13 11.80
N GLY A 606 25.79 20.96 11.73
CA GLY A 606 24.86 21.85 11.04
C GLY A 606 24.93 21.80 9.51
N LYS A 607 25.67 20.83 8.94
CA LYS A 607 25.93 20.71 7.49
C LYS A 607 25.75 19.30 6.94
N THR A 608 26.10 18.29 7.73
CA THR A 608 26.06 16.89 7.32
C THR A 608 24.68 16.33 7.59
N LEU A 609 24.09 15.69 6.59
CA LEU A 609 22.79 15.01 6.73
C LEU A 609 22.99 13.72 7.52
N ASP A 610 22.10 13.41 8.46
CA ASP A 610 21.99 12.04 8.95
C ASP A 610 21.24 11.20 7.90
N ALA A 611 21.96 10.83 6.85
CA ALA A 611 21.39 10.08 5.72
C ALA A 611 20.85 8.71 6.16
N ALA A 612 21.44 8.11 7.20
CA ALA A 612 21.06 6.79 7.68
C ALA A 612 19.69 6.80 8.37
N ASN A 613 19.32 7.89 9.05
CA ASN A 613 18.06 8.00 9.79
C ASN A 613 17.08 9.01 9.18
N TYR A 614 17.31 9.43 7.92
CA TYR A 614 16.57 10.53 7.30
C TYR A 614 15.06 10.26 7.20
N LEU A 615 14.70 8.99 6.94
CA LEU A 615 13.33 8.51 6.78
C LEU A 615 12.76 7.86 8.05
N THR A 616 13.47 7.94 9.18
CA THR A 616 13.00 7.38 10.45
C THR A 616 11.85 8.22 11.01
N GLU A 617 10.73 7.57 11.35
CA GLU A 617 9.59 8.26 11.95
C GLU A 617 9.95 8.86 13.32
N GLY A 618 9.28 9.95 13.69
CA GLY A 618 9.63 10.69 14.92
C GLY A 618 10.95 11.48 14.82
N THR A 619 11.43 11.76 13.61
CA THR A 619 12.53 12.70 13.35
C THR A 619 12.01 13.98 12.68
N VAL A 620 12.74 15.10 12.85
CA VAL A 620 12.39 16.37 12.19
C VAL A 620 12.46 16.25 10.67
N SER A 621 13.45 15.50 10.15
CA SER A 621 13.63 15.27 8.71
C SER A 621 12.42 14.61 8.09
N TYR A 622 11.95 13.50 8.68
CA TYR A 622 10.80 12.77 8.16
C TYR A 622 9.53 13.60 8.27
N ALA A 623 9.28 14.22 9.43
CA ALA A 623 8.08 15.02 9.63
C ALA A 623 8.01 16.23 8.67
N ALA A 624 9.10 16.98 8.50
CA ALA A 624 9.15 18.10 7.57
C ALA A 624 8.97 17.64 6.11
N LEU A 625 9.58 16.51 5.72
CA LEU A 625 9.39 15.90 4.40
C LEU A 625 7.92 15.58 4.14
N CYS A 626 7.24 14.91 5.09
CA CYS A 626 5.83 14.56 5.00
C CYS A 626 4.91 15.78 4.85
N ALA A 627 5.14 16.82 5.66
CA ALA A 627 4.36 18.05 5.62
C ALA A 627 4.50 18.80 4.29
N VAL A 628 5.73 18.92 3.78
CA VAL A 628 5.99 19.57 2.48
C VAL A 628 5.43 18.75 1.32
N ASN A 629 5.58 17.43 1.34
CA ASN A 629 5.02 16.55 0.32
C ASN A 629 3.48 16.68 0.27
N GLU A 630 2.82 16.74 1.43
CA GLU A 630 1.37 16.95 1.48
C GLU A 630 0.94 18.30 0.89
N LEU A 631 1.65 19.39 1.20
CA LEU A 631 1.43 20.69 0.57
C LEU A 631 1.69 20.66 -0.94
N MET A 632 2.64 19.84 -1.41
CA MET A 632 2.89 19.64 -2.83
C MET A 632 1.67 19.00 -3.51
N PHE A 633 1.08 17.96 -2.93
CA PHE A 633 -0.18 17.39 -3.42
C PHE A 633 -1.33 18.39 -3.40
N ALA A 634 -1.39 19.27 -2.39
CA ALA A 634 -2.41 20.29 -2.28
C ALA A 634 -2.27 21.39 -3.35
N TYR A 635 -1.08 21.92 -3.61
CA TYR A 635 -0.93 23.15 -4.38
C TYR A 635 -0.22 23.04 -5.72
N THR A 636 0.66 22.05 -5.92
CA THR A 636 1.49 22.06 -7.12
C THR A 636 0.65 21.82 -8.38
N THR A 637 0.86 22.63 -9.41
CA THR A 637 0.37 22.32 -10.76
C THR A 637 1.40 21.59 -11.61
N ASP A 638 2.63 21.46 -11.12
CA ASP A 638 3.66 20.63 -11.73
C ASP A 638 3.54 19.18 -11.23
N THR A 639 2.73 18.39 -11.92
CA THR A 639 2.41 17.02 -11.49
C THR A 639 3.58 16.04 -11.66
N ALA A 640 4.65 16.41 -12.36
CA ALA A 640 5.79 15.51 -12.58
C ALA A 640 6.65 15.32 -11.31
N CYS A 641 6.48 16.18 -10.31
CA CYS A 641 7.14 16.05 -9.00
C CYS A 641 6.34 15.14 -8.02
N LEU A 642 5.06 14.86 -8.30
CA LEU A 642 4.23 14.01 -7.45
C LEU A 642 4.68 12.54 -7.50
N ASN A 643 4.61 11.85 -6.36
CA ASN A 643 5.04 10.45 -6.19
C ASN A 643 6.51 10.17 -6.52
N THR A 644 7.34 11.21 -6.63
CA THR A 644 8.79 11.05 -6.68
C THR A 644 9.32 10.74 -5.28
N TYR A 645 10.43 9.99 -5.21
CA TYR A 645 10.98 9.52 -3.93
C TYR A 645 11.37 10.68 -3.01
N PHE A 646 12.31 11.51 -3.48
CA PHE A 646 12.71 12.75 -2.81
C PHE A 646 12.46 14.00 -3.67
N GLY A 647 11.87 13.92 -4.86
CA GLY A 647 11.69 15.08 -5.73
C GLY A 647 12.56 15.03 -6.97
N TYR A 648 12.78 16.19 -7.58
CA TYR A 648 13.67 16.31 -8.74
C TYR A 648 15.13 16.18 -8.34
N SER A 649 15.88 15.34 -9.06
CA SER A 649 17.32 15.26 -8.95
C SER A 649 17.98 16.55 -9.45
N ILE A 650 18.74 17.21 -8.59
CA ILE A 650 19.47 18.44 -8.88
C ILE A 650 20.97 18.11 -9.03
N ALA A 651 21.50 18.46 -10.19
CA ALA A 651 22.92 18.33 -10.50
C ALA A 651 23.77 19.33 -9.68
N SER A 652 25.06 19.04 -9.51
CA SER A 652 26.00 19.96 -8.86
C SER A 652 26.13 21.28 -9.60
N ILE A 653 26.55 22.33 -8.90
CA ILE A 653 26.65 23.71 -9.45
C ILE A 653 27.62 23.83 -10.64
N GLU A 654 28.56 22.90 -10.77
CA GLU A 654 29.50 22.79 -11.89
C GLU A 654 28.85 22.23 -13.17
N GLU A 655 27.64 21.68 -13.07
CA GLU A 655 26.91 21.05 -14.18
C GLU A 655 25.74 21.95 -14.62
N SER A 656 25.51 22.01 -15.94
CA SER A 656 24.35 22.67 -16.52
C SER A 656 23.32 21.64 -16.99
N THR A 657 22.06 21.88 -16.71
CA THR A 657 20.93 21.01 -17.00
C THR A 657 19.95 21.67 -17.99
N THR A 658 18.80 21.06 -18.20
CA THR A 658 17.72 21.58 -19.05
C THR A 658 16.67 22.37 -18.26
N TYR A 659 16.84 22.53 -16.95
CA TYR A 659 15.93 23.34 -16.14
C TYR A 659 15.99 24.83 -16.52
N VAL A 660 14.96 25.60 -16.17
CA VAL A 660 15.01 27.06 -16.33
C VAL A 660 16.07 27.65 -15.41
N ALA A 661 16.78 28.67 -15.90
CA ALA A 661 18.00 29.16 -15.28
C ALA A 661 17.79 29.64 -13.83
N GLU A 662 16.65 30.27 -13.55
CA GLU A 662 16.29 30.74 -12.20
C GLU A 662 16.10 29.58 -11.23
N PHE A 663 15.35 28.56 -11.64
CA PHE A 663 15.08 27.36 -10.83
C PHE A 663 16.36 26.54 -10.62
N GLU A 664 17.15 26.33 -11.69
CA GLU A 664 18.43 25.64 -11.62
C GLU A 664 19.36 26.32 -10.62
N TYR A 665 19.57 27.64 -10.76
CA TYR A 665 20.43 28.39 -9.87
C TYR A 665 19.96 28.30 -8.41
N ALA A 666 18.67 28.54 -8.16
CA ALA A 666 18.14 28.52 -6.81
C ALA A 666 18.23 27.13 -6.18
N SER A 667 17.96 26.07 -6.94
CA SER A 667 18.07 24.69 -6.48
C SER A 667 19.53 24.30 -6.18
N GLN A 668 20.46 24.62 -7.09
CA GLN A 668 21.89 24.37 -6.92
C GLN A 668 22.47 25.14 -5.72
N GLU A 669 22.03 26.37 -5.48
CA GLU A 669 22.44 27.13 -4.32
C GLU A 669 21.82 26.58 -3.02
N ALA A 670 20.57 26.13 -3.06
CA ALA A 670 19.87 25.58 -1.90
C ALA A 670 20.49 24.25 -1.44
N ILE A 671 20.83 23.32 -2.34
CA ILE A 671 21.44 22.04 -1.97
C ILE A 671 22.80 22.23 -1.26
N GLN A 672 23.54 23.30 -1.59
CA GLN A 672 24.79 23.68 -0.90
C GLN A 672 24.57 24.12 0.55
N LYS A 673 23.33 24.44 0.94
CA LYS A 673 22.93 24.77 2.32
C LYS A 673 22.40 23.57 3.10
N GLY A 674 22.30 22.41 2.44
CA GLY A 674 21.84 21.15 3.03
C GLY A 674 20.32 20.96 3.02
N ALA A 675 19.90 19.74 3.36
CA ALA A 675 18.49 19.37 3.49
C ALA A 675 17.74 20.27 4.50
N GLY A 676 16.44 20.47 4.25
CA GLY A 676 15.60 21.40 5.00
C GLY A 676 15.66 22.85 4.52
N THR A 677 16.58 23.19 3.61
CA THR A 677 16.62 24.52 2.98
C THR A 677 15.47 24.64 1.99
N TYR A 678 14.78 25.78 1.96
CA TYR A 678 13.73 26.02 0.97
C TYR A 678 13.71 27.46 0.49
N TYR A 679 13.60 27.64 -0.82
CA TYR A 679 13.59 28.95 -1.48
C TYR A 679 12.30 29.16 -2.24
N VAL A 680 11.89 30.42 -2.35
CA VAL A 680 10.83 30.84 -3.26
C VAL A 680 11.47 31.61 -4.41
N VAL A 681 11.33 31.11 -5.63
CA VAL A 681 11.98 31.67 -6.82
C VAL A 681 10.95 32.05 -7.88
N ALA A 682 11.14 33.23 -8.45
CA ALA A 682 10.35 33.72 -9.57
C ALA A 682 10.84 33.12 -10.89
N THR A 683 9.91 32.57 -11.67
CA THR A 683 10.17 32.08 -13.03
C THR A 683 9.11 32.63 -13.99
N ASP A 684 9.28 32.32 -15.28
CA ASP A 684 8.29 32.63 -16.32
C ASP A 684 7.02 31.77 -16.24
N TYR A 685 6.95 30.84 -15.28
CA TYR A 685 5.79 29.98 -15.04
C TYR A 685 5.02 30.36 -13.78
N GLY A 686 5.58 31.19 -12.90
CA GLY A 686 5.00 31.55 -11.62
C GLY A 686 6.00 31.51 -10.47
N TRP A 687 5.49 31.21 -9.28
CA TRP A 687 6.33 30.97 -8.10
C TRP A 687 6.65 29.49 -7.99
N HIS A 688 7.94 29.17 -7.95
CA HIS A 688 8.40 27.86 -7.52
C HIS A 688 8.83 27.95 -6.06
N ILE A 689 8.24 27.09 -5.23
CA ILE A 689 8.69 26.87 -3.87
C ILE A 689 9.45 25.54 -3.88
N LEU A 690 10.77 25.63 -3.79
CA LEU A 690 11.65 24.46 -3.77
C LEU A 690 12.05 24.15 -2.33
N TYR A 691 11.92 22.89 -1.92
CA TYR A 691 12.36 22.38 -0.62
C TYR A 691 13.41 21.29 -0.84
N VAL A 692 14.61 21.47 -0.30
CA VAL A 692 15.69 20.49 -0.37
C VAL A 692 15.37 19.34 0.56
N SER A 693 14.98 18.23 -0.05
CA SER A 693 14.49 17.03 0.62
C SER A 693 15.59 16.02 0.91
N PHE A 694 16.75 16.07 0.26
CA PHE A 694 17.90 15.21 0.57
C PHE A 694 19.15 15.75 -0.14
N VAL A 695 20.36 15.53 0.41
CA VAL A 695 21.62 15.99 -0.19
C VAL A 695 22.71 14.92 -0.13
N PHE A 696 23.56 14.91 -1.16
CA PHE A 696 24.81 14.15 -1.22
C PHE A 696 25.98 15.12 -1.23
N ASN A 697 26.97 14.95 -0.35
CA ASN A 697 28.11 15.87 -0.19
C ASN A 697 29.43 15.33 -0.78
N GLY A 698 29.34 14.36 -1.68
CA GLY A 698 30.49 13.66 -2.26
C GLY A 698 31.03 12.58 -1.31
N GLY A 699 31.54 11.50 -1.89
CA GLY A 699 32.02 10.34 -1.14
C GLY A 699 30.91 9.35 -0.77
N GLU A 700 31.14 8.58 0.29
CA GLU A 700 30.17 7.62 0.82
C GLU A 700 28.94 8.35 1.38
N THR A 701 27.74 7.91 1.00
CA THR A 701 26.48 8.54 1.43
C THR A 701 26.21 8.31 2.92
N TYR A 702 26.60 7.14 3.43
CA TYR A 702 26.29 6.70 4.79
C TYR A 702 27.60 6.50 5.57
N GLU A 703 27.85 7.35 6.57
CA GLU A 703 29.16 7.47 7.27
C GLU A 703 29.70 6.14 7.85
N ASN A 704 28.81 5.21 8.21
CA ASN A 704 29.17 3.88 8.74
C ASN A 704 28.73 2.73 7.83
N GLY A 705 28.24 3.03 6.63
CA GLY A 705 27.65 2.05 5.72
C GLY A 705 26.42 1.35 6.28
N PHE A 706 26.24 0.08 5.91
CA PHE A 706 25.17 -0.78 6.42
C PHE A 706 25.44 -1.25 7.86
N ASP A 707 24.47 -1.06 8.75
CA ASP A 707 24.48 -1.57 10.13
C ASP A 707 23.41 -2.64 10.34
N TYR A 708 23.86 -3.88 10.60
CA TYR A 708 22.97 -5.03 10.81
C TYR A 708 22.06 -4.91 12.04
N ASN A 709 22.44 -4.13 13.06
CA ASN A 709 21.62 -3.95 14.26
C ASN A 709 20.41 -3.05 14.00
N GLU A 710 20.51 -2.16 13.00
CA GLU A 710 19.46 -1.23 12.60
C GLU A 710 18.48 -1.84 11.59
N ARG A 711 18.69 -3.09 11.15
CA ARG A 711 17.89 -3.74 10.09
C ARG A 711 16.40 -3.90 10.41
N ASN A 712 16.03 -3.81 11.69
CA ASN A 712 14.65 -3.91 12.19
C ASN A 712 14.10 -2.55 12.66
N ASN A 713 14.87 -1.46 12.50
CA ASN A 713 14.46 -0.11 12.85
C ASN A 713 13.93 0.58 11.59
N GLU A 714 12.61 0.57 11.45
CA GLU A 714 11.89 1.09 10.28
C GLU A 714 12.28 2.54 9.95
N GLY A 715 12.38 2.84 8.65
CA GLY A 715 12.80 4.15 8.15
C GLY A 715 14.31 4.39 8.12
N THR A 716 15.13 3.53 8.74
CA THR A 716 16.59 3.62 8.58
C THR A 716 17.06 3.10 7.22
N PHE A 717 18.21 3.58 6.74
CA PHE A 717 18.87 3.03 5.55
C PHE A 717 19.09 1.52 5.68
N SER A 718 19.59 1.06 6.83
CA SER A 718 19.86 -0.36 7.07
C SER A 718 18.58 -1.21 6.99
N TYR A 719 17.45 -0.70 7.48
CA TYR A 719 16.16 -1.36 7.33
C TYR A 719 15.78 -1.51 5.85
N TYR A 720 15.76 -0.43 5.08
CA TYR A 720 15.41 -0.52 3.65
C TYR A 720 16.39 -1.40 2.87
N TYR A 721 17.69 -1.28 3.13
CA TYR A 721 18.72 -2.11 2.50
C TYR A 721 18.48 -3.59 2.80
N TYR A 722 18.23 -3.92 4.06
CA TYR A 722 17.93 -5.28 4.49
C TYR A 722 16.66 -5.81 3.82
N GLN A 723 15.56 -5.05 3.84
CA GLN A 723 14.28 -5.44 3.24
C GLN A 723 14.40 -5.68 1.73
N ALA A 724 15.15 -4.83 1.02
CA ALA A 724 15.42 -5.01 -0.40
C ALA A 724 16.17 -6.32 -0.68
N LYS A 725 17.24 -6.60 0.08
CA LYS A 725 18.01 -7.85 -0.05
C LYS A 725 17.22 -9.07 0.38
N LYS A 726 16.42 -8.96 1.43
CA LYS A 726 15.51 -10.01 1.86
C LYS A 726 14.50 -10.35 0.77
N SER A 727 13.80 -9.35 0.23
CA SER A 727 12.82 -9.55 -0.84
C SER A 727 13.44 -10.16 -2.10
N GLU A 728 14.67 -9.77 -2.47
CA GLU A 728 15.39 -10.35 -3.62
C GLU A 728 15.54 -11.87 -3.48
N VAL A 729 15.79 -12.36 -2.27
CA VAL A 729 16.13 -13.77 -2.01
C VAL A 729 14.91 -14.59 -1.60
N THR A 730 13.92 -13.99 -0.91
CA THR A 730 12.72 -14.69 -0.44
C THR A 730 11.65 -14.86 -1.52
N SER A 731 11.64 -13.98 -2.53
CA SER A 731 10.65 -13.99 -3.62
C SER A 731 10.62 -15.29 -4.42
N SER A 732 11.76 -15.95 -4.61
CA SER A 732 11.81 -17.29 -5.24
C SER A 732 11.80 -18.42 -4.20
N TYR A 733 12.51 -18.25 -3.08
CA TYR A 733 12.76 -19.34 -2.13
C TYR A 733 11.50 -19.98 -1.56
N SER A 734 10.53 -19.19 -1.10
CA SER A 734 9.31 -19.72 -0.48
C SER A 734 8.49 -20.57 -1.45
N THR A 735 8.40 -20.11 -2.71
CA THR A 735 7.71 -20.84 -3.79
C THR A 735 8.48 -22.08 -4.19
N ASP A 736 9.81 -22.00 -4.32
CA ASP A 736 10.66 -23.13 -4.67
C ASP A 736 10.63 -24.22 -3.58
N ALA A 737 10.75 -23.83 -2.31
CA ALA A 737 10.67 -24.76 -1.18
C ALA A 737 9.29 -25.43 -1.10
N GLN A 738 8.20 -24.69 -1.33
CA GLN A 738 6.87 -25.28 -1.38
C GLN A 738 6.72 -26.27 -2.54
N ASN A 739 7.23 -25.94 -3.74
CA ASN A 739 7.23 -26.84 -4.90
C ASN A 739 8.04 -28.10 -4.64
N ASP A 740 9.18 -28.00 -3.96
CA ASP A 740 10.01 -29.14 -3.61
C ASP A 740 9.30 -30.06 -2.60
N ILE A 741 8.61 -29.49 -1.60
CA ILE A 741 7.74 -30.22 -0.66
C ILE A 741 6.65 -30.98 -1.43
N ILE A 742 5.92 -30.30 -2.31
CA ILE A 742 4.88 -30.92 -3.13
C ILE A 742 5.47 -32.03 -4.00
N THR A 743 6.63 -31.82 -4.61
CA THR A 743 7.27 -32.80 -5.49
C THR A 743 7.64 -34.10 -4.76
N LEU A 744 8.11 -34.02 -3.51
CA LEU A 744 8.45 -35.19 -2.71
C LEU A 744 7.20 -35.93 -2.21
N LEU A 745 6.18 -35.18 -1.78
CA LEU A 745 4.98 -35.75 -1.17
C LEU A 745 3.91 -36.18 -2.18
N ASN A 746 3.86 -35.58 -3.37
CA ASN A 746 2.86 -35.90 -4.39
C ASN A 746 3.25 -37.18 -5.17
N ASN A 747 3.06 -38.33 -4.52
CA ASN A 747 3.36 -39.64 -5.07
C ASN A 747 2.18 -40.62 -4.87
N ASP A 748 2.22 -41.77 -5.55
CA ASP A 748 1.12 -42.74 -5.56
C ASP A 748 0.85 -43.40 -4.19
N SER A 749 1.78 -43.33 -3.23
CA SER A 749 1.58 -43.81 -1.85
C SER A 749 0.80 -42.81 -1.00
N VAL A 750 0.92 -41.51 -1.30
CA VAL A 750 0.34 -40.40 -0.53
C VAL A 750 -0.97 -39.90 -1.15
N VAL A 751 -1.03 -39.83 -2.48
CA VAL A 751 -2.14 -39.25 -3.24
C VAL A 751 -2.82 -40.31 -4.09
N SER A 752 -4.14 -40.42 -3.96
CA SER A 752 -4.98 -41.23 -4.84
C SER A 752 -6.00 -40.34 -5.54
N THR A 753 -5.94 -40.24 -6.87
CA THR A 753 -6.92 -39.47 -7.66
C THR A 753 -7.91 -40.40 -8.38
N TYR A 754 -9.15 -39.93 -8.54
CA TYR A 754 -10.22 -40.65 -9.22
C TYR A 754 -10.79 -39.85 -10.41
N PRO A 755 -10.02 -39.69 -11.51
CA PRO A 755 -10.44 -38.94 -12.71
C PRO A 755 -11.82 -39.30 -13.26
N GLY A 756 -12.20 -40.57 -13.16
CA GLY A 756 -13.51 -41.05 -13.64
C GLY A 756 -14.71 -40.46 -12.91
N ARG A 757 -14.54 -39.98 -11.66
CA ARG A 757 -15.62 -39.45 -10.80
C ARG A 757 -15.97 -37.98 -11.11
N TYR A 758 -15.09 -37.26 -11.78
CA TYR A 758 -15.32 -35.87 -12.24
C TYR A 758 -15.11 -35.69 -13.75
N ALA A 759 -15.08 -36.80 -14.50
CA ALA A 759 -14.85 -36.81 -15.95
C ALA A 759 -15.90 -35.99 -16.70
N ASP A 760 -17.15 -36.00 -16.22
CA ASP A 760 -18.26 -35.19 -16.73
C ASP A 760 -17.93 -33.69 -16.70
N LEU A 761 -17.34 -33.17 -15.62
CA LEU A 761 -16.91 -31.77 -15.49
C LEU A 761 -15.79 -31.42 -16.49
N THR A 762 -14.83 -32.34 -16.67
CA THR A 762 -13.74 -32.15 -17.64
C THR A 762 -14.15 -32.39 -19.09
N SER A 763 -15.33 -32.94 -19.33
CA SER A 763 -15.86 -33.23 -20.67
C SER A 763 -16.80 -32.14 -21.20
N ILE A 764 -17.04 -31.08 -20.42
CA ILE A 764 -17.81 -29.91 -20.84
C ILE A 764 -17.03 -29.21 -21.96
N GLY A 765 -17.47 -29.41 -23.21
CA GLY A 765 -16.84 -28.89 -24.42
C GLY A 765 -17.82 -28.77 -25.57
#